data_AF-A0A978S4H6-F1
#
_entry.id   AF-A0A978S4H6-F1
#
_cell.length_a   1.000
_cell.length_b   1.000
_cell.length_c   1.000
_cell.angle_alpha   90.00
_cell.angle_beta   90.00
_cell.angle_gamma   90.00
#
_symmetry.space_group_name_H-M   'P 1'
#
loop_
_entity.id
_entity.type
_entity.pdbx_description
1 polymer ?
#
loop_
_entity_poly.entity_id
_entity_poly.type
_entity_poly.pdbx_seq_one_letter_code
_entity_poly.pdbx_strand_id
1 'polypeptide(L)'
;MSEFWRAKIWGLLHDPALKALYTGSGRGEEGAWEGLDCMQGWVSPKAKSFTDSPLSNQWLKQVGLCDLIASASDRAAIGRLPAAQSAIDYNADGLQIRHLLSGAPQTLKLGAWHQHLTSQGNNRTTWLQNVETSLIPETIRTCTDARKVYWWFWRCYPQILSQGLDRDTQIPNEPCLPLLPADTRIPDASVWSHTTMTSALAGSLAGYYPDAEAYPKKRAHKNKDYYQSHPHVASFSFSPVQELIKASRKMRDFWAGSWLLHYLSAKVSWALAWKYGPDSLLYPCLYAQPLIDLWLLQEYPDFSQWIQLPSNRQLLTAGFPNVLAIILPDNGAAAAAANDEIVKNPVEAAMQQAKQTLLEEWMKLGKQVLTDLQKDKEIWMRGLNPRTWDDWLKSQWQVYWTALPIGDNETNLHQSPRQDTQYKEWQKKQNEFARPQDDLFVEPEAEFLRTLYDESLREYWQQGRQSPRQLPNLNVGSWWASIFDQTRFALNAVKNARTWEIPTAFGPRSTISGLGPVVHPGQPGNDWITEGDTANFWANQAGMFDGIEELNASEVLKRGLHRILTEVLFPKPSENREKALNPQQRIRLDLFYPDLSSGVAGWLRQMESKNNQNAIVYYEQVALEIQEHFPWAKTAADQPWGIPWITSNDSQWPNPRLLNAGWLIEDFSTANPNTRQLLTVQEKRNRIQAELRQVREFISQKFAPGNNPTDWYILAAGDGDGMSEWLKGKPLEAYENYLPEALRRKLDRLPEALWQPFQDFLKLKKRMGPATHSALSRALLDFSNQLVPYLTEERYAGRLIYGGGDDVLAYTNLWEWDSWLWDIRQCFKGAEDPKDEFTNEGDYWRWKDGKLPENLSERPLFTMGRKATISFGITIAHHSVPMAIALENLWDAENGAKKHKSRDSGKKDKNAVQVRVLYGNGNILKATAKFDVFNQWRELLNIGGVESAIFEQAAEIWGEHPAPVVEAISPWTVAFCSRREAFKNDEPKQQDFQDKLQAFIAGLYQTTETKHQLAEIQNWLKLAAFVLRNRNIKIGGNS
;
A
#
# COMPACT_ATOMS: atom_id res chain seq x y z
N MET A 1 26.52 13.49 15.53
CA MET A 1 25.40 13.24 14.59
C MET A 1 24.75 14.51 13.97
N SER A 2 25.13 15.75 14.33
CA SER A 2 24.45 16.96 13.82
C SER A 2 24.56 17.17 12.31
N GLU A 3 25.74 16.91 11.72
CA GLU A 3 26.01 17.25 10.31
C GLU A 3 25.27 16.36 9.31
N PHE A 4 24.95 15.11 9.67
CA PHE A 4 24.08 14.25 8.86
C PHE A 4 22.69 14.86 8.67
N TRP A 5 22.07 15.31 9.76
CA TRP A 5 20.74 15.91 9.71
C TRP A 5 20.76 17.28 9.05
N ARG A 6 21.82 18.09 9.25
CA ARG A 6 22.00 19.37 8.54
C ARG A 6 22.11 19.15 7.02
N ALA A 7 22.87 18.15 6.57
CA ALA A 7 22.94 17.77 5.17
C ALA A 7 21.56 17.36 4.61
N LYS A 8 20.76 16.62 5.41
CA LYS A 8 19.41 16.23 5.03
C LYS A 8 18.42 17.40 4.96
N ILE A 9 18.43 18.30 5.94
CA ILE A 9 17.62 19.54 5.92
C ILE A 9 17.96 20.34 4.67
N TRP A 10 19.25 20.56 4.41
CA TRP A 10 19.69 21.25 3.20
C TRP A 10 19.25 20.51 1.94
N GLY A 11 19.40 19.18 1.86
CA GLY A 11 18.95 18.41 0.70
C GLY A 11 17.44 18.48 0.46
N LEU A 12 16.64 18.57 1.52
CA LEU A 12 15.18 18.73 1.45
C LEU A 12 14.78 20.15 1.00
N LEU A 13 15.56 21.16 1.38
CA LEU A 13 15.34 22.58 1.07
C LEU A 13 16.32 23.13 0.02
N HIS A 14 17.00 22.26 -0.74
CA HIS A 14 18.03 22.69 -1.71
C HIS A 14 17.41 23.51 -2.85
N ASP A 15 16.12 23.27 -3.12
CA ASP A 15 15.27 23.99 -4.04
C ASP A 15 14.02 24.50 -3.27
N PRO A 16 13.46 25.67 -3.62
CA PRO A 16 12.22 26.17 -3.02
C PRO A 16 11.05 25.21 -3.25
N ALA A 17 10.17 25.08 -2.27
CA ALA A 17 8.98 24.23 -2.37
C ALA A 17 8.01 24.71 -3.45
N LEU A 18 7.95 26.03 -3.69
CA LEU A 18 7.05 26.65 -4.65
C LEU A 18 7.75 26.97 -6.00
N LYS A 19 8.94 26.41 -6.25
CA LYS A 19 9.79 26.68 -7.44
C LYS A 19 9.04 26.61 -8.78
N ALA A 20 8.07 25.71 -8.93
CA ALA A 20 7.27 25.58 -10.16
C ALA A 20 6.46 26.85 -10.51
N LEU A 21 6.19 27.70 -9.51
CA LEU A 21 5.42 28.94 -9.66
C LEU A 21 6.31 30.16 -9.94
N TYR A 22 7.63 30.03 -9.81
CA TYR A 22 8.59 31.11 -10.01
C TYR A 22 8.71 31.45 -11.51
N THR A 23 8.95 32.74 -11.80
CA THR A 23 9.23 33.24 -13.16
C THR A 23 10.73 33.53 -13.32
N GLY A 24 11.27 33.26 -14.52
CA GLY A 24 12.64 33.65 -14.86
C GLY A 24 13.74 33.10 -13.95
N SER A 25 14.53 33.99 -13.33
CA SER A 25 15.79 33.69 -12.63
C SER A 25 15.66 33.06 -11.25
N GLY A 26 14.47 33.10 -10.61
CA GLY A 26 14.31 32.60 -9.24
C GLY A 26 14.34 31.07 -9.09
N ARG A 27 14.32 30.31 -10.20
CA ARG A 27 14.34 28.83 -10.18
C ARG A 27 15.65 28.21 -9.70
N GLY A 28 16.71 29.00 -9.57
CA GLY A 28 18.02 28.57 -9.10
C GLY A 28 18.29 28.89 -7.63
N GLU A 29 17.33 29.45 -6.92
CA GLU A 29 17.45 29.79 -5.49
C GLU A 29 17.36 28.53 -4.62
N GLU A 30 17.58 28.70 -3.31
CA GLU A 30 17.45 27.64 -2.30
C GLU A 30 16.25 27.98 -1.40
N GLY A 31 15.68 26.97 -0.73
CA GLY A 31 14.61 27.18 0.25
C GLY A 31 15.11 27.87 1.53
N ALA A 32 14.19 28.16 2.46
CA ALA A 32 14.44 28.96 3.66
C ALA A 32 15.19 28.20 4.79
N TRP A 33 16.35 27.61 4.50
CA TRP A 33 17.17 26.87 5.48
C TRP A 33 18.12 27.78 6.30
N GLU A 34 18.55 28.92 5.75
CA GLU A 34 19.51 29.84 6.40
C GLU A 34 18.98 30.46 7.70
N GLY A 35 17.65 30.61 7.80
CA GLY A 35 16.99 31.18 8.97
C GLY A 35 16.80 30.20 10.14
N LEU A 36 17.28 28.96 10.04
CA LEU A 36 17.09 27.92 11.05
C LEU A 36 18.28 27.87 12.01
N ASP A 37 18.02 27.92 13.32
CA ASP A 37 19.08 27.90 14.34
C ASP A 37 19.90 26.60 14.31
N CYS A 38 19.26 25.45 14.04
CA CYS A 38 19.98 24.19 13.87
C CYS A 38 20.94 24.19 12.68
N MET A 39 20.79 25.09 11.70
CA MET A 39 21.63 25.23 10.51
C MET A 39 22.75 26.28 10.68
N GLN A 40 22.86 26.95 11.83
CA GLN A 40 23.94 27.91 12.07
C GLN A 40 25.32 27.27 11.87
N GLY A 41 26.15 27.94 11.07
CA GLY A 41 27.49 27.48 10.67
C GLY A 41 27.52 26.50 9.49
N TRP A 42 26.36 26.05 8.99
CA TRP A 42 26.28 25.32 7.72
C TRP A 42 26.52 26.29 6.55
N VAL A 43 27.20 25.80 5.51
CA VAL A 43 27.44 26.56 4.28
C VAL A 43 26.88 25.77 3.12
N SER A 44 26.11 26.43 2.25
CA SER A 44 25.50 25.81 1.09
C SER A 44 26.53 25.04 0.25
N PRO A 45 26.32 23.74 -0.01
CA PRO A 45 27.05 22.99 -1.02
C PRO A 45 27.01 23.59 -2.43
N LYS A 46 26.03 24.44 -2.75
CA LYS A 46 25.93 25.20 -4.02
C LYS A 46 26.77 26.49 -4.02
N ALA A 47 27.40 26.88 -2.90
CA ALA A 47 28.15 28.12 -2.79
C ALA A 47 29.37 28.18 -3.73
N LYS A 48 29.64 29.38 -4.27
CA LYS A 48 30.81 29.64 -5.14
C LYS A 48 32.13 29.66 -4.37
N SER A 49 32.09 30.01 -3.07
CA SER A 49 33.21 30.09 -2.15
C SER A 49 32.81 29.52 -0.79
N PHE A 50 33.77 28.91 -0.10
CA PHE A 50 33.58 28.26 1.22
C PHE A 50 34.45 28.92 2.29
N THR A 51 34.79 30.20 2.13
CA THR A 51 35.74 30.96 2.98
C THR A 51 35.42 30.85 4.48
N ASP A 52 34.14 30.85 4.81
CA ASP A 52 33.63 30.92 6.19
C ASP A 52 33.15 29.56 6.72
N SER A 53 33.31 28.47 5.96
CA SER A 53 32.87 27.15 6.40
C SER A 53 33.80 26.56 7.48
N PRO A 54 33.25 25.98 8.58
CA PRO A 54 34.01 25.19 9.54
C PRO A 54 34.27 23.75 9.04
N LEU A 55 33.67 23.34 7.91
CA LEU A 55 33.72 22.00 7.35
C LEU A 55 34.68 21.91 6.15
N SER A 56 35.04 20.69 5.75
CA SER A 56 35.90 20.48 4.58
C SER A 56 35.16 20.85 3.29
N ASN A 57 35.77 21.71 2.48
CA ASN A 57 35.24 22.09 1.16
C ASN A 57 35.08 20.89 0.22
N GLN A 58 35.96 19.89 0.32
CA GLN A 58 35.86 18.67 -0.49
C GLN A 58 34.64 17.84 -0.08
N TRP A 59 34.38 17.75 1.22
CA TRP A 59 33.23 17.04 1.77
C TRP A 59 31.91 17.75 1.43
N LEU A 60 31.82 19.08 1.59
CA LEU A 60 30.61 19.84 1.19
C LEU A 60 30.30 19.70 -0.30
N LYS A 61 31.33 19.76 -1.16
CA LYS A 61 31.15 19.52 -2.61
C LYS A 61 30.65 18.10 -2.91
N GLN A 62 31.05 17.11 -2.12
CA GLN A 62 30.54 15.74 -2.23
C GLN A 62 29.06 15.69 -1.87
N VAL A 63 28.65 16.32 -0.76
CA VAL A 63 27.23 16.39 -0.36
C VAL A 63 26.39 17.05 -1.46
N GLY A 64 26.91 18.10 -2.10
CA GLY A 64 26.25 18.81 -3.20
C GLY A 64 26.01 17.99 -4.47
N LEU A 65 26.54 16.75 -4.57
CA LEU A 65 26.24 15.85 -5.69
C LEU A 65 24.84 15.25 -5.61
N CYS A 66 24.15 15.34 -4.46
CA CYS A 66 22.86 14.71 -4.24
C CYS A 66 21.80 15.06 -5.30
N ASP A 67 21.66 16.35 -5.65
CA ASP A 67 20.69 16.82 -6.65
C ASP A 67 21.06 16.33 -8.06
N LEU A 68 22.35 16.32 -8.38
CA LEU A 68 22.85 15.82 -9.66
C LEU A 68 22.58 14.32 -9.80
N ILE A 69 22.81 13.52 -8.76
CA ILE A 69 22.57 12.08 -8.78
C ILE A 69 21.06 11.78 -8.81
N ALA A 70 20.27 12.49 -7.99
CA ALA A 70 18.81 12.32 -7.94
C ALA A 70 18.13 12.58 -9.29
N SER A 71 18.62 13.57 -10.05
CA SER A 71 18.02 14.01 -11.32
C SER A 71 18.60 13.33 -12.57
N ALA A 72 19.68 12.55 -12.46
CA ALA A 72 20.45 12.05 -13.60
C ALA A 72 19.73 11.05 -14.51
N SER A 73 18.79 10.26 -13.99
CA SER A 73 18.02 9.31 -14.82
C SER A 73 16.76 9.98 -15.41
N ASP A 74 16.09 10.82 -14.62
CA ASP A 74 14.78 11.38 -14.98
C ASP A 74 14.88 12.59 -15.91
N ARG A 75 15.91 13.44 -15.73
CA ARG A 75 15.94 14.79 -16.30
C ARG A 75 17.24 15.18 -16.97
N ALA A 76 18.25 14.31 -17.01
CA ALA A 76 19.58 14.69 -17.51
C ALA A 76 19.56 15.27 -18.92
N ALA A 77 18.69 14.74 -19.80
CA ALA A 77 18.57 15.17 -21.18
C ALA A 77 17.72 16.46 -21.35
N ILE A 78 16.49 16.46 -20.82
CA ILE A 78 15.54 17.59 -20.98
C ILE A 78 15.88 18.78 -20.07
N GLY A 79 16.41 18.52 -18.87
CA GLY A 79 16.70 19.53 -17.85
C GLY A 79 17.74 20.57 -18.28
N ARG A 80 18.52 20.26 -19.32
CA ARG A 80 19.60 21.11 -19.86
C ARG A 80 19.26 21.82 -21.16
N LEU A 81 18.03 21.69 -21.66
CA LEU A 81 17.57 22.52 -22.76
C LEU A 81 17.77 24.02 -22.43
N PRO A 82 18.12 24.88 -23.41
CA PRO A 82 18.35 26.30 -23.17
C PRO A 82 17.16 26.93 -22.42
N ALA A 83 17.39 27.45 -21.22
CA ALA A 83 16.32 27.87 -20.33
C ALA A 83 15.44 28.98 -20.94
N ALA A 84 16.07 29.92 -21.66
CA ALA A 84 15.36 31.00 -22.35
C ALA A 84 14.35 30.49 -23.40
N GLN A 85 14.62 29.34 -24.02
CA GLN A 85 13.81 28.76 -25.08
C GLN A 85 12.87 27.65 -24.57
N SER A 86 13.18 27.02 -23.42
CA SER A 86 12.47 25.84 -22.92
C SER A 86 11.71 26.04 -21.59
N ALA A 87 11.92 27.15 -20.87
CA ALA A 87 11.25 27.36 -19.58
C ALA A 87 9.71 27.37 -19.72
N ILE A 88 9.04 26.62 -18.86
CA ILE A 88 7.57 26.58 -18.76
C ILE A 88 7.16 27.24 -17.45
N ASP A 89 6.28 28.23 -17.52
CA ASP A 89 5.84 29.05 -16.39
C ASP A 89 4.35 28.83 -16.14
N TYR A 90 3.94 28.95 -14.88
CA TYR A 90 2.53 29.04 -14.52
C TYR A 90 1.92 30.33 -15.12
N ASN A 91 0.85 30.18 -15.91
CA ASN A 91 0.22 31.28 -16.66
C ASN A 91 -1.31 31.33 -16.45
N ALA A 92 -2.03 32.08 -17.29
CA ALA A 92 -3.50 32.21 -17.23
C ALA A 92 -4.25 30.88 -17.46
N ASP A 93 -3.63 29.92 -18.14
CA ASP A 93 -4.17 28.58 -18.33
C ASP A 93 -3.81 27.64 -17.17
N GLY A 94 -2.95 28.08 -16.24
CA GLY A 94 -2.44 27.28 -15.12
C GLY A 94 -1.07 26.65 -15.44
N LEU A 95 -0.82 25.47 -14.86
CA LEU A 95 0.36 24.67 -15.15
C LEU A 95 -0.06 23.23 -15.47
N GLN A 96 0.36 22.73 -16.63
CA GLN A 96 0.10 21.34 -16.99
C GLN A 96 1.07 20.42 -16.26
N ILE A 97 0.53 19.39 -15.61
CA ILE A 97 1.27 18.26 -15.06
C ILE A 97 0.97 16.98 -15.86
N ARG A 98 1.77 15.95 -15.64
CA ARG A 98 1.64 14.65 -16.30
C ARG A 98 1.51 13.56 -15.25
N HIS A 99 0.63 12.61 -15.47
CA HIS A 99 0.59 11.41 -14.65
C HIS A 99 1.91 10.64 -14.79
N LEU A 100 2.54 10.33 -13.66
CA LEU A 100 3.85 9.68 -13.58
C LEU A 100 3.98 8.44 -14.46
N LEU A 101 2.95 7.58 -14.44
CA LEU A 101 2.98 6.29 -15.13
C LEU A 101 2.43 6.34 -16.56
N SER A 102 1.26 6.95 -16.78
CA SER A 102 0.59 6.97 -18.08
C SER A 102 0.93 8.17 -18.97
N GLY A 103 1.58 9.23 -18.45
CA GLY A 103 1.78 10.48 -19.19
C GLY A 103 0.49 11.28 -19.44
N ALA A 104 -0.65 10.87 -18.85
CA ALA A 104 -1.92 11.55 -19.02
C ALA A 104 -1.80 13.01 -18.52
N PRO A 105 -2.25 14.01 -19.31
CA PRO A 105 -2.20 15.41 -18.91
C PRO A 105 -3.28 15.74 -17.87
N GLN A 106 -2.93 16.64 -16.96
CA GLN A 106 -3.88 17.33 -16.09
C GLN A 106 -3.47 18.80 -15.98
N THR A 107 -4.44 19.70 -15.89
CA THR A 107 -4.15 21.13 -15.72
C THR A 107 -4.35 21.55 -14.27
N LEU A 108 -3.28 21.99 -13.60
CA LEU A 108 -3.36 22.58 -12.27
C LEU A 108 -3.70 24.07 -12.38
N LYS A 109 -4.92 24.42 -11.97
CA LYS A 109 -5.32 25.80 -11.65
C LYS A 109 -5.51 25.92 -10.15
N LEU A 110 -4.60 26.65 -9.51
CA LEU A 110 -4.50 26.79 -8.06
C LEU A 110 -5.55 27.77 -7.51
N GLY A 111 -6.84 27.45 -7.61
CA GLY A 111 -7.93 28.14 -6.89
C GLY A 111 -7.77 29.66 -6.74
N ALA A 112 -7.79 30.13 -5.49
CA ALA A 112 -7.61 31.55 -5.14
C ALA A 112 -6.18 32.07 -5.43
N TRP A 113 -5.17 31.19 -5.39
CA TRP A 113 -3.79 31.54 -5.75
C TRP A 113 -3.66 31.93 -7.22
N HIS A 114 -4.51 31.39 -8.11
CA HIS A 114 -4.43 31.63 -9.55
C HIS A 114 -4.52 33.12 -9.89
N GLN A 115 -5.48 33.85 -9.31
CA GLN A 115 -5.64 35.29 -9.53
C GLN A 115 -4.45 36.09 -8.97
N HIS A 116 -3.92 35.67 -7.82
CA HIS A 116 -2.76 36.31 -7.21
C HIS A 116 -1.49 36.11 -8.04
N LEU A 117 -1.21 34.87 -8.46
CA LEU A 117 -0.03 34.54 -9.25
C LEU A 117 -0.02 35.29 -10.58
N THR A 118 -1.16 35.31 -11.28
CA THR A 118 -1.30 35.97 -12.59
C THR A 118 -1.21 37.50 -12.52
N SER A 119 -1.57 38.13 -11.39
CA SER A 119 -1.53 39.59 -11.21
C SER A 119 -0.20 40.15 -10.66
N GLN A 120 0.60 39.34 -9.95
CA GLN A 120 1.82 39.76 -9.24
C GLN A 120 3.00 40.20 -10.14
N GLY A 121 3.01 39.88 -11.44
CA GLY A 121 4.09 40.26 -12.36
C GLY A 121 5.49 39.90 -11.84
N ASN A 122 6.36 40.90 -11.69
CA ASN A 122 7.75 40.73 -11.24
C ASN A 122 7.92 40.48 -9.73
N ASN A 123 6.90 40.74 -8.91
CA ASN A 123 6.97 40.56 -7.45
C ASN A 123 6.66 39.13 -7.00
N ARG A 124 6.28 38.26 -7.95
CA ARG A 124 5.86 36.88 -7.68
C ARG A 124 6.91 36.08 -6.88
N THR A 125 8.17 36.13 -7.29
CA THR A 125 9.25 35.38 -6.64
C THR A 125 9.41 35.78 -5.18
N THR A 126 9.52 37.09 -4.90
CA THR A 126 9.64 37.61 -3.54
C THR A 126 8.43 37.27 -2.68
N TRP A 127 7.22 37.31 -3.25
CA TRP A 127 6.01 36.90 -2.53
C TRP A 127 6.07 35.41 -2.15
N LEU A 128 6.46 34.52 -3.07
CA LEU A 128 6.58 33.08 -2.81
C LEU A 128 7.63 32.77 -1.73
N GLN A 129 8.78 33.44 -1.76
CA GLN A 129 9.81 33.31 -0.72
C GLN A 129 9.29 33.76 0.66
N ASN A 130 8.55 34.88 0.69
CA ASN A 130 7.94 35.38 1.92
C ASN A 130 6.90 34.40 2.45
N VAL A 131 6.09 33.78 1.58
CA VAL A 131 5.15 32.72 1.96
C VAL A 131 5.88 31.55 2.62
N GLU A 132 6.92 31.01 1.96
CA GLU A 132 7.70 29.89 2.49
C GLU A 132 8.31 30.19 3.86
N THR A 133 8.83 31.41 4.05
CA THR A 133 9.49 31.82 5.30
C THR A 133 8.49 32.12 6.43
N SER A 134 7.34 32.70 6.09
CA SER A 134 6.29 33.05 7.06
C SER A 134 5.57 31.82 7.60
N LEU A 135 5.51 30.74 6.82
CA LEU A 135 4.89 29.47 7.21
C LEU A 135 5.72 28.62 8.16
N ILE A 136 7.02 28.93 8.33
CA ILE A 136 7.88 28.22 9.28
C ILE A 136 7.63 28.80 10.69
N PRO A 137 7.06 28.01 11.62
CA PRO A 137 6.77 28.47 12.97
C PRO A 137 8.04 28.83 13.72
N GLU A 138 7.96 29.82 14.60
CA GLU A 138 9.10 30.28 15.40
C GLU A 138 9.70 29.14 16.25
N THR A 139 8.85 28.22 16.74
CA THR A 139 9.26 27.03 17.50
C THR A 139 10.15 26.08 16.71
N ILE A 140 9.99 26.03 15.38
CA ILE A 140 10.82 25.22 14.48
C ILE A 140 12.06 26.01 14.06
N ARG A 141 11.91 27.31 13.78
CA ARG A 141 13.00 28.21 13.40
C ARG A 141 14.11 28.25 14.45
N THR A 142 13.72 28.35 15.73
CA THR A 142 14.64 28.45 16.88
C THR A 142 15.05 27.09 17.46
N CYS A 143 14.55 25.98 16.89
CA CYS A 143 14.88 24.65 17.38
C CYS A 143 16.31 24.26 16.98
N THR A 144 17.12 23.87 17.97
CA THR A 144 18.51 23.43 17.76
C THR A 144 18.64 21.92 17.47
N ASP A 145 17.59 21.13 17.72
CA ASP A 145 17.55 19.72 17.35
C ASP A 145 17.26 19.57 15.84
N ALA A 146 18.35 19.43 15.07
CA ALA A 146 18.28 19.24 13.62
C ALA A 146 17.43 18.02 13.21
N ARG A 147 17.37 16.95 14.01
CA ARG A 147 16.53 15.79 13.68
C ARG A 147 15.05 16.15 13.80
N LYS A 148 14.66 16.83 14.87
CA LYS A 148 13.27 17.29 15.06
C LYS A 148 12.85 18.25 13.94
N VAL A 149 13.69 19.23 13.63
CA VAL A 149 13.46 20.18 12.52
C VAL A 149 13.32 19.44 11.20
N TYR A 150 14.18 18.45 10.93
CA TYR A 150 14.08 17.60 9.75
C TYR A 150 12.73 16.88 9.65
N TRP A 151 12.31 16.19 10.72
CA TRP A 151 11.02 15.47 10.75
C TRP A 151 9.84 16.41 10.50
N TRP A 152 9.88 17.63 11.04
CA TRP A 152 8.87 18.64 10.78
C TRP A 152 8.82 19.05 9.30
N PHE A 153 9.97 19.36 8.70
CA PHE A 153 10.02 19.72 7.28
C PHE A 153 9.58 18.57 6.37
N TRP A 154 9.96 17.34 6.68
CA TRP A 154 9.59 16.19 5.87
C TRP A 154 8.09 15.85 5.99
N ARG A 155 7.52 15.88 7.20
CA ARG A 155 6.13 15.44 7.43
C ARG A 155 5.09 16.57 7.37
N CYS A 156 5.36 17.70 7.98
CA CYS A 156 4.37 18.75 8.23
C CYS A 156 4.37 19.83 7.15
N TYR A 157 5.56 20.24 6.70
CA TYR A 157 5.71 21.39 5.79
C TYR A 157 4.88 21.31 4.49
N PRO A 158 4.78 20.17 3.79
CA PRO A 158 3.95 20.10 2.59
C PRO A 158 2.45 20.32 2.88
N GLN A 159 1.95 19.88 4.04
CA GLN A 159 0.56 20.11 4.46
C GLN A 159 0.34 21.56 4.90
N ILE A 160 1.29 22.12 5.65
CA ILE A 160 1.22 23.51 6.13
C ILE A 160 1.22 24.50 4.97
N LEU A 161 2.04 24.28 3.95
CA LEU A 161 2.00 25.07 2.72
C LEU A 161 0.61 25.08 2.08
N SER A 162 -0.10 23.96 2.16
CA SER A 162 -1.46 23.84 1.61
C SER A 162 -2.54 24.46 2.46
N GLN A 163 -2.45 24.42 3.80
CA GLN A 163 -3.60 24.62 4.71
C GLN A 163 -4.14 26.06 4.81
N GLY A 164 -3.57 27.03 4.09
CA GLY A 164 -3.91 28.44 4.26
C GLY A 164 -3.53 28.94 5.66
N LEU A 165 -3.51 30.25 5.84
CA LEU A 165 -3.15 30.85 7.12
C LEU A 165 -4.24 31.77 7.65
N ASP A 166 -4.11 32.17 8.91
CA ASP A 166 -5.06 33.04 9.61
C ASP A 166 -5.21 34.44 8.97
N ARG A 167 -6.06 35.26 9.58
CA ARG A 167 -6.39 36.60 9.06
C ARG A 167 -5.18 37.52 8.90
N ASP A 168 -4.08 37.26 9.59
CA ASP A 168 -2.94 38.19 9.66
C ASP A 168 -2.03 38.07 8.43
N THR A 169 -1.96 36.89 7.79
CA THR A 169 -1.11 36.66 6.60
C THR A 169 -1.88 36.57 5.28
N GLN A 170 -3.21 36.39 5.33
CA GLN A 170 -4.13 36.42 4.17
C GLN A 170 -3.80 35.40 3.06
N ILE A 171 -3.11 34.30 3.37
CA ILE A 171 -2.77 33.25 2.38
C ILE A 171 -3.91 32.22 2.32
N PRO A 172 -4.57 32.03 1.15
CA PRO A 172 -5.67 31.09 1.04
C PRO A 172 -5.21 29.63 1.02
N ASN A 173 -6.09 28.71 1.45
CA ASN A 173 -5.87 27.25 1.35
C ASN A 173 -5.74 26.82 -0.12
N GLU A 174 -4.76 25.98 -0.41
CA GLU A 174 -4.51 25.41 -1.74
C GLU A 174 -4.05 23.94 -1.63
N PRO A 175 -4.98 22.99 -1.71
CA PRO A 175 -4.68 21.55 -1.57
C PRO A 175 -3.79 20.99 -2.67
N CYS A 176 -3.69 21.63 -3.85
CA CYS A 176 -2.95 21.09 -4.99
C CYS A 176 -1.44 21.39 -4.97
N LEU A 177 -0.93 22.20 -4.02
CA LEU A 177 0.51 22.49 -3.91
C LEU A 177 1.42 21.25 -3.84
N PRO A 178 1.04 20.12 -3.19
CA PRO A 178 1.84 18.90 -3.17
C PRO A 178 2.02 18.24 -4.55
N LEU A 179 1.20 18.63 -5.55
CA LEU A 179 1.30 18.14 -6.92
C LEU A 179 2.21 19.01 -7.81
N LEU A 180 2.79 20.09 -7.27
CA LEU A 180 3.70 20.94 -8.04
C LEU A 180 4.92 20.14 -8.52
N PRO A 181 5.25 20.19 -9.82
CA PRO A 181 6.33 19.39 -10.38
C PRO A 181 7.70 19.97 -10.00
N ALA A 182 8.71 19.11 -9.82
CA ALA A 182 10.07 19.61 -9.58
C ALA A 182 10.77 20.14 -10.86
N ASP A 183 10.31 19.78 -12.06
CA ASP A 183 10.71 20.41 -13.32
C ASP A 183 9.48 20.62 -14.21
N THR A 184 9.23 21.86 -14.60
CA THR A 184 8.03 22.21 -15.39
C THR A 184 8.11 21.75 -16.84
N ARG A 185 9.29 21.34 -17.34
CA ARG A 185 9.48 20.80 -18.71
C ARG A 185 9.16 19.31 -18.80
N ILE A 186 9.28 18.59 -17.70
CA ILE A 186 8.86 17.19 -17.56
C ILE A 186 8.11 17.05 -16.23
N PRO A 187 6.84 17.50 -16.18
CA PRO A 187 6.12 17.68 -14.93
C PRO A 187 5.42 16.40 -14.47
N ASP A 188 6.17 15.30 -14.38
CA ASP A 188 5.68 13.95 -14.05
C ASP A 188 5.87 13.56 -12.57
N ALA A 189 6.82 14.21 -11.89
CA ALA A 189 7.13 13.98 -10.48
C ALA A 189 7.09 15.28 -9.66
N SER A 190 6.49 15.18 -8.47
CA SER A 190 6.37 16.28 -7.52
C SER A 190 7.74 16.76 -7.02
N VAL A 191 7.81 18.05 -6.67
CA VAL A 191 8.96 18.63 -5.96
C VAL A 191 9.30 17.88 -4.70
N TRP A 192 8.30 17.38 -3.98
CA TRP A 192 8.49 16.65 -2.73
C TRP A 192 9.16 15.29 -2.93
N SER A 193 8.83 14.58 -4.03
CA SER A 193 9.50 13.31 -4.35
C SER A 193 10.97 13.54 -4.74
N HIS A 194 11.25 14.63 -5.47
CA HIS A 194 12.63 15.02 -5.80
C HIS A 194 13.43 15.41 -4.56
N THR A 195 12.92 16.34 -3.75
CA THR A 195 13.65 16.84 -2.57
C THR A 195 13.82 15.79 -1.49
N THR A 196 12.85 14.87 -1.32
CA THR A 196 13.00 13.69 -0.44
C THR A 196 14.16 12.81 -0.88
N MET A 197 14.26 12.51 -2.18
CA MET A 197 15.37 11.74 -2.73
C MET A 197 16.71 12.46 -2.60
N THR A 198 16.74 13.75 -2.92
CA THR A 198 17.93 14.59 -2.75
C THR A 198 18.38 14.64 -1.29
N SER A 199 17.44 14.70 -0.34
CA SER A 199 17.72 14.63 1.10
C SER A 199 18.35 13.29 1.51
N ALA A 200 17.80 12.17 1.03
CA ALA A 200 18.30 10.83 1.32
C ALA A 200 19.75 10.64 0.81
N LEU A 201 20.00 11.12 -0.41
CA LEU A 201 21.34 11.12 -1.01
C LEU A 201 22.28 12.09 -0.30
N ALA A 202 21.82 13.27 0.11
CA ALA A 202 22.64 14.24 0.84
C ALA A 202 23.13 13.67 2.16
N GLY A 203 22.25 13.03 2.95
CA GLY A 203 22.64 12.33 4.17
C GLY A 203 23.58 11.15 3.89
N SER A 204 23.32 10.39 2.82
CA SER A 204 24.18 9.26 2.45
C SER A 204 25.58 9.68 1.99
N LEU A 205 25.70 10.79 1.27
CA LEU A 205 26.98 11.38 0.84
C LEU A 205 27.71 12.09 1.98
N ALA A 206 26.97 12.66 2.94
CA ALA A 206 27.52 13.23 4.17
C ALA A 206 28.15 12.16 5.06
N GLY A 207 27.55 10.96 5.09
CA GLY A 207 27.97 9.84 5.93
C GLY A 207 27.36 9.88 7.32
N TYR A 208 27.33 8.72 7.99
CA TYR A 208 26.76 8.57 9.34
C TYR A 208 27.84 8.24 10.37
N TYR A 209 28.26 9.24 11.15
CA TYR A 209 29.32 9.12 12.15
C TYR A 209 28.77 9.23 13.57
N PRO A 210 29.37 8.54 14.56
CA PRO A 210 28.89 8.53 15.95
C PRO A 210 28.83 9.95 16.54
N ASP A 211 29.88 10.76 16.35
CA ASP A 211 29.98 12.10 16.92
C ASP A 211 30.08 13.21 15.87
N ALA A 212 29.68 14.43 16.25
CA ALA A 212 29.77 15.60 15.35
C ALA A 212 31.22 15.99 15.02
N GLU A 213 32.17 15.66 15.91
CA GLU A 213 33.59 15.93 15.72
C GLU A 213 34.26 14.99 14.71
N ALA A 214 33.66 13.83 14.44
CA ALA A 214 34.15 12.89 13.43
C ALA A 214 33.87 13.35 11.99
N TYR A 215 33.04 14.39 11.80
CA TYR A 215 32.77 14.93 10.46
C TYR A 215 33.97 15.74 9.95
N PRO A 216 34.28 15.69 8.63
CA PRO A 216 35.46 16.34 8.07
C PRO A 216 35.46 17.86 8.28
N LYS A 217 36.35 18.36 9.15
CA LYS A 217 36.50 19.78 9.47
C LYS A 217 37.31 20.53 8.40
N LYS A 218 37.36 21.87 8.52
CA LYS A 218 38.17 22.75 7.67
C LYS A 218 39.62 22.24 7.58
N ARG A 219 40.08 21.96 6.36
CA ARG A 219 41.39 21.36 5.97
C ARG A 219 41.52 19.83 6.04
N ALA A 220 40.49 19.07 6.40
CA ALA A 220 40.53 17.61 6.31
C ALA A 220 40.60 17.16 4.84
N HIS A 221 41.50 16.21 4.55
CA HIS A 221 41.77 15.66 3.23
C HIS A 221 41.19 14.26 3.05
N LYS A 222 40.51 14.05 1.91
CA LYS A 222 39.99 12.72 1.50
C LYS A 222 41.13 11.70 1.44
N ASN A 223 40.85 10.45 1.83
CA ASN A 223 41.77 9.30 1.85
C ASN A 223 42.97 9.44 2.80
N LYS A 224 42.98 10.49 3.64
CA LYS A 224 43.98 10.70 4.69
C LYS A 224 43.32 10.85 6.04
N ASP A 225 42.41 11.81 6.15
CA ASP A 225 41.77 12.18 7.42
C ASP A 225 40.35 11.59 7.54
N TYR A 226 39.71 11.25 6.42
CA TYR A 226 38.37 10.65 6.39
C TYR A 226 38.15 9.79 5.13
N TYR A 227 37.22 8.84 5.25
CA TYR A 227 36.70 8.06 4.12
C TYR A 227 35.52 8.78 3.47
N GLN A 228 35.49 8.79 2.14
CA GLN A 228 34.40 9.43 1.40
C GLN A 228 33.18 8.51 1.40
N SER A 229 32.09 8.95 2.04
CA SER A 229 30.86 8.16 2.10
C SER A 229 30.27 7.92 0.71
N HIS A 230 29.82 6.68 0.47
CA HIS A 230 29.20 6.25 -0.79
C HIS A 230 27.76 5.78 -0.56
N PRO A 231 26.76 6.32 -1.29
CA PRO A 231 25.37 5.89 -1.14
C PRO A 231 25.14 4.46 -1.62
N HIS A 232 24.42 3.66 -0.83
CA HIS A 232 24.02 2.30 -1.16
C HIS A 232 22.50 2.15 -1.20
N VAL A 233 22.00 1.39 -2.16
CA VAL A 233 20.63 0.88 -2.13
C VAL A 233 20.67 -0.47 -1.42
N ALA A 234 20.00 -0.58 -0.28
CA ALA A 234 19.85 -1.80 0.47
C ALA A 234 18.41 -2.30 0.42
N SER A 235 18.23 -3.61 0.31
CA SER A 235 16.91 -4.26 0.43
C SER A 235 16.92 -5.18 1.64
N PHE A 236 15.92 -5.07 2.50
CA PHE A 236 15.70 -5.92 3.67
C PHE A 236 14.36 -6.64 3.53
N SER A 237 14.28 -7.91 3.94
CA SER A 237 13.02 -8.62 3.99
C SER A 237 13.03 -9.73 5.03
N PHE A 238 11.85 -10.05 5.55
CA PHE A 238 11.64 -11.14 6.49
C PHE A 238 10.54 -12.09 6.05
N SER A 239 10.62 -13.35 6.50
CA SER A 239 9.69 -14.45 6.21
C SER A 239 9.58 -15.39 7.43
N PRO A 240 8.55 -16.25 7.53
CA PRO A 240 7.44 -16.50 6.60
C PRO A 240 6.32 -15.45 6.66
N VAL A 241 5.58 -15.26 5.57
CA VAL A 241 4.47 -14.29 5.48
C VAL A 241 3.14 -15.01 5.31
N GLN A 242 3.03 -15.78 4.22
CA GLN A 242 1.80 -16.48 3.85
C GLN A 242 1.42 -17.54 4.89
N GLU A 243 2.40 -18.25 5.43
CA GLU A 243 2.22 -19.30 6.43
C GLU A 243 1.63 -18.74 7.73
N LEU A 244 2.09 -17.55 8.16
CA LEU A 244 1.55 -16.88 9.34
C LEU A 244 0.10 -16.39 9.12
N ILE A 245 -0.20 -15.88 7.93
CA ILE A 245 -1.56 -15.43 7.55
C ILE A 245 -2.50 -16.64 7.42
N LYS A 246 -2.04 -17.73 6.78
CA LYS A 246 -2.78 -18.98 6.55
C LYS A 246 -3.12 -19.75 7.81
N ALA A 247 -2.29 -19.68 8.84
CA ALA A 247 -2.50 -20.31 10.13
C ALA A 247 -3.66 -19.65 10.91
N SER A 248 -4.87 -19.71 10.36
CA SER A 248 -6.05 -18.98 10.80
C SER A 248 -7.30 -19.85 10.68
N ARG A 249 -8.04 -19.95 11.77
CA ARG A 249 -9.36 -20.61 11.78
C ARG A 249 -10.49 -19.59 11.74
N LYS A 250 -10.33 -18.46 12.43
CA LYS A 250 -11.33 -17.38 12.53
C LYS A 250 -10.91 -16.16 11.71
N MET A 251 -11.89 -15.33 11.30
CA MET A 251 -11.64 -14.08 10.57
C MET A 251 -10.71 -13.14 11.35
N ARG A 252 -10.87 -13.14 12.68
CA ARG A 252 -10.03 -12.45 13.66
C ARG A 252 -8.56 -12.88 13.57
N ASP A 253 -8.30 -14.19 13.47
CA ASP A 253 -6.95 -14.74 13.34
C ASP A 253 -6.32 -14.33 12.02
N PHE A 254 -7.09 -14.42 10.93
CA PHE A 254 -6.64 -14.06 9.59
C PHE A 254 -6.23 -12.59 9.50
N TRP A 255 -7.08 -11.69 10.00
CA TRP A 255 -6.74 -10.27 10.10
C TRP A 255 -5.56 -10.01 11.03
N ALA A 256 -5.50 -10.67 12.20
CA ALA A 256 -4.40 -10.51 13.14
C ALA A 256 -3.06 -10.88 12.51
N GLY A 257 -3.01 -11.96 11.73
CA GLY A 257 -1.81 -12.37 10.99
C GLY A 257 -1.32 -11.27 10.03
N SER A 258 -2.23 -10.71 9.23
CA SER A 258 -1.94 -9.59 8.32
C SER A 258 -1.46 -8.34 9.08
N TRP A 259 -2.19 -7.94 10.13
CA TRP A 259 -1.88 -6.74 10.90
C TRP A 259 -0.56 -6.86 11.67
N LEU A 260 -0.22 -8.04 12.22
CA LEU A 260 1.06 -8.28 12.88
C LEU A 260 2.24 -8.10 11.92
N LEU A 261 2.16 -8.63 10.69
CA LEU A 261 3.18 -8.44 9.68
C LEU A 261 3.36 -6.96 9.32
N HIS A 262 2.24 -6.25 9.15
CA HIS A 262 2.22 -4.81 8.94
C HIS A 262 2.87 -4.05 10.11
N TYR A 263 2.49 -4.36 11.35
CA TYR A 263 3.01 -3.71 12.56
C TYR A 263 4.52 -3.93 12.71
N LEU A 264 4.99 -5.18 12.55
CA LEU A 264 6.41 -5.52 12.63
C LEU A 264 7.22 -4.79 11.55
N SER A 265 6.72 -4.80 10.31
CA SER A 265 7.36 -4.05 9.22
C SER A 265 7.38 -2.54 9.50
N ALA A 266 6.28 -1.98 10.01
CA ALA A 266 6.21 -0.59 10.41
C ALA A 266 7.20 -0.26 11.55
N LYS A 267 7.37 -1.14 12.54
CA LYS A 267 8.36 -0.97 13.62
C LYS A 267 9.79 -0.99 13.13
N VAL A 268 10.13 -1.93 12.24
CA VAL A 268 11.45 -1.96 11.58
C VAL A 268 11.67 -0.67 10.78
N SER A 269 10.68 -0.27 9.99
CA SER A 269 10.73 0.96 9.19
C SER A 269 10.91 2.20 10.06
N TRP A 270 10.16 2.28 11.17
CA TRP A 270 10.27 3.35 12.17
C TRP A 270 11.66 3.40 12.80
N ALA A 271 12.21 2.27 13.23
CA ALA A 271 13.54 2.21 13.84
C ALA A 271 14.64 2.68 12.89
N LEU A 272 14.55 2.31 11.61
CA LEU A 272 15.46 2.77 10.57
C LEU A 272 15.26 4.26 10.25
N ALA A 273 14.01 4.70 10.09
CA ALA A 273 13.67 6.10 9.82
C ALA A 273 14.09 7.04 10.97
N TRP A 274 13.93 6.60 12.21
CA TRP A 274 14.32 7.37 13.40
C TRP A 274 15.82 7.65 13.44
N LYS A 275 16.62 6.72 12.90
CA LYS A 275 18.09 6.82 12.87
C LYS A 275 18.62 7.51 11.62
N TYR A 276 18.12 7.13 10.45
CA TYR A 276 18.65 7.55 9.14
C TYR A 276 17.74 8.52 8.40
N GLY A 277 16.59 8.89 8.95
CA GLY A 277 15.58 9.72 8.31
C GLY A 277 14.53 8.90 7.53
N PRO A 278 13.24 9.30 7.56
CA PRO A 278 12.16 8.63 6.85
C PRO A 278 12.28 8.66 5.32
N ASP A 279 12.93 9.68 4.78
CA ASP A 279 13.28 9.84 3.37
C ASP A 279 14.24 8.78 2.84
N SER A 280 15.07 8.21 3.72
CA SER A 280 15.99 7.13 3.35
C SER A 280 15.22 5.88 2.91
N LEU A 281 13.99 5.65 3.39
CA LEU A 281 13.17 4.54 2.94
C LEU A 281 12.50 4.88 1.61
N LEU A 282 12.97 4.23 0.54
CA LEU A 282 12.40 4.33 -0.80
C LEU A 282 11.07 3.58 -0.89
N TYR A 283 10.99 2.41 -0.24
CA TYR A 283 9.80 1.57 -0.20
C TYR A 283 9.73 0.82 1.14
N PRO A 284 8.58 0.83 1.84
CA PRO A 284 7.41 1.67 1.58
C PRO A 284 7.71 3.14 1.87
N CYS A 285 6.99 4.04 1.22
CA CYS A 285 6.97 5.45 1.61
C CYS A 285 6.28 5.60 2.99
N LEU A 286 6.90 6.37 3.89
CA LEU A 286 6.42 6.55 5.27
C LEU A 286 5.50 7.76 5.47
N TYR A 287 5.35 8.61 4.44
CA TYR A 287 4.65 9.88 4.57
C TYR A 287 3.16 9.69 4.84
N ALA A 288 2.66 10.28 5.93
CA ALA A 288 1.27 10.21 6.38
C ALA A 288 0.75 8.77 6.58
N GLN A 289 1.63 7.87 6.99
CA GLN A 289 1.25 6.52 7.40
C GLN A 289 0.71 6.54 8.84
N PRO A 290 -0.48 5.97 9.13
CA PRO A 290 -1.11 6.09 10.45
C PRO A 290 -0.23 5.66 11.63
N LEU A 291 0.47 4.54 11.54
CA LEU A 291 1.35 4.10 12.64
C LEU A 291 2.58 5.01 12.81
N ILE A 292 3.12 5.55 11.72
CA ILE A 292 4.26 6.45 11.75
C ILE A 292 3.85 7.78 12.37
N ASP A 293 2.70 8.34 11.98
CA ASP A 293 2.17 9.58 12.54
C ASP A 293 1.83 9.42 14.03
N LEU A 294 1.26 8.27 14.43
CA LEU A 294 1.01 7.97 15.84
C LEU A 294 2.31 7.97 16.66
N TRP A 295 3.35 7.28 16.21
CA TRP A 295 4.63 7.23 16.94
C TRP A 295 5.37 8.58 16.89
N LEU A 296 5.24 9.33 15.79
CA LEU A 296 5.79 10.68 15.70
C LEU A 296 5.13 11.62 16.69
N LEU A 297 3.81 11.55 16.87
CA LEU A 297 3.09 12.30 17.91
C LEU A 297 3.44 11.84 19.35
N GLN A 298 3.84 10.58 19.53
CA GLN A 298 4.31 10.10 20.83
C GLN A 298 5.70 10.65 21.17
N GLU A 299 6.60 10.75 20.20
CA GLU A 299 7.96 11.29 20.38
C GLU A 299 8.01 12.83 20.36
N TYR A 300 7.23 13.46 19.49
CA TYR A 300 7.13 14.92 19.32
C TYR A 300 5.68 15.39 19.46
N PRO A 301 5.17 15.53 20.70
CA PRO A 301 3.76 15.79 20.95
C PRO A 301 3.27 17.15 20.45
N ASP A 302 4.18 18.12 20.36
CA ASP A 302 3.90 19.45 19.80
C ASP A 302 3.55 19.40 18.30
N PHE A 303 3.83 18.29 17.61
CA PHE A 303 3.41 18.11 16.22
C PHE A 303 1.89 17.94 16.06
N SER A 304 1.14 17.74 17.14
CA SER A 304 -0.33 17.67 17.11
C SER A 304 -1.00 18.94 16.59
N GLN A 305 -0.25 20.05 16.50
CA GLN A 305 -0.69 21.30 15.87
C GLN A 305 -0.89 21.15 14.35
N TRP A 306 -0.20 20.20 13.71
CA TRP A 306 -0.19 20.03 12.25
C TRP A 306 -0.57 18.62 11.80
N ILE A 307 -0.31 17.62 12.64
CA ILE A 307 -0.65 16.22 12.38
C ILE A 307 -1.89 15.88 13.20
N GLN A 308 -2.97 15.55 12.50
CA GLN A 308 -4.17 15.01 13.14
C GLN A 308 -3.88 13.60 13.68
N LEU A 309 -4.36 13.31 14.89
CA LEU A 309 -4.26 11.97 15.45
C LEU A 309 -5.01 10.99 14.53
N PRO A 310 -4.35 9.91 14.05
CA PRO A 310 -5.01 8.95 13.18
C PRO A 310 -6.21 8.30 13.87
N SER A 311 -7.29 8.08 13.11
CA SER A 311 -8.51 7.48 13.65
C SER A 311 -8.31 6.01 14.05
N ASN A 312 -9.15 5.52 14.97
CA ASN A 312 -9.13 4.10 15.39
C ASN A 312 -9.18 3.14 14.19
N ARG A 313 -9.94 3.50 13.14
CA ARG A 313 -10.04 2.72 11.90
C ARG A 313 -8.73 2.71 11.11
N GLN A 314 -8.11 3.88 10.90
CA GLN A 314 -6.85 4.00 10.17
C GLN A 314 -5.70 3.21 10.81
N LEU A 315 -5.65 3.17 12.15
CA LEU A 315 -4.64 2.41 12.90
C LEU A 315 -4.78 0.89 12.72
N LEU A 316 -5.96 0.40 12.33
CA LEU A 316 -6.24 -1.01 12.10
C LEU A 316 -6.18 -1.40 10.61
N THR A 317 -5.88 -0.47 9.71
CA THR A 317 -5.70 -0.77 8.30
C THR A 317 -4.25 -1.16 8.03
N ALA A 318 -4.03 -2.42 7.65
CA ALA A 318 -2.70 -2.94 7.36
C ALA A 318 -2.23 -2.55 5.94
N GLY A 319 -1.05 -1.94 5.82
CA GLY A 319 -0.52 -1.50 4.53
C GLY A 319 1.01 -1.49 4.38
N PHE A 320 1.75 -2.04 5.36
CA PHE A 320 3.21 -2.13 5.25
C PHE A 320 3.63 -3.48 4.64
N PRO A 321 4.53 -3.49 3.64
CA PRO A 321 5.05 -4.70 3.02
C PRO A 321 6.16 -5.34 3.86
N ASN A 322 6.47 -6.62 3.63
CA ASN A 322 7.58 -7.31 4.30
C ASN A 322 8.94 -7.13 3.60
N VAL A 323 8.99 -6.35 2.51
CA VAL A 323 10.21 -6.00 1.77
C VAL A 323 10.40 -4.49 1.88
N LEU A 324 11.57 -4.08 2.36
CA LEU A 324 11.96 -2.69 2.53
C LEU A 324 13.11 -2.38 1.57
N ALA A 325 13.09 -1.22 0.94
CA ALA A 325 14.21 -0.67 0.18
C ALA A 325 14.63 0.66 0.80
N ILE A 326 15.92 0.79 1.12
CA ILE A 326 16.47 1.92 1.87
C ILE A 326 17.78 2.39 1.26
N ILE A 327 18.00 3.71 1.24
CA ILE A 327 19.26 4.34 0.85
C ILE A 327 20.09 4.56 2.12
N LEU A 328 21.31 4.05 2.15
CA LEU A 328 22.18 4.12 3.32
C LEU A 328 23.56 4.67 2.98
N PRO A 329 24.19 5.43 3.90
CA PRO A 329 25.60 5.80 3.78
C PRO A 329 26.49 4.57 3.95
N ASP A 330 27.58 4.53 3.20
CA ASP A 330 28.71 3.65 3.48
C ASP A 330 29.97 4.50 3.69
N ASN A 331 30.35 4.66 4.96
CA ASN A 331 31.58 5.36 5.37
C ASN A 331 32.83 4.49 5.23
N GLY A 332 32.75 3.34 4.55
CA GLY A 332 33.77 2.31 4.52
C GLY A 332 33.89 1.57 5.85
N ALA A 333 34.53 0.40 5.84
CA ALA A 333 35.04 -0.18 7.08
C ALA A 333 36.27 0.63 7.51
N ALA A 334 36.08 1.63 8.37
CA ALA A 334 37.20 2.30 9.00
C ALA A 334 37.83 1.31 10.00
N ALA A 335 39.00 0.76 9.65
CA ALA A 335 39.97 0.41 10.67
C ALA A 335 40.31 1.72 11.38
N ALA A 336 39.72 1.96 12.55
CA ALA A 336 40.03 3.14 13.31
C ALA A 336 41.52 3.06 13.69
N ALA A 337 42.25 4.12 13.35
CA ALA A 337 43.57 4.35 13.89
C ALA A 337 43.55 4.25 15.42
N ALA A 338 44.53 3.53 15.96
CA ALA A 338 45.01 3.48 17.34
C ALA A 338 44.23 2.72 18.44
N ASN A 339 42.91 2.42 18.32
CA ASN A 339 42.13 1.90 19.48
C ASN A 339 41.35 0.58 19.29
N ASP A 340 41.56 -0.21 18.23
CA ASP A 340 40.93 -1.54 18.03
C ASP A 340 39.37 -1.62 18.06
N GLU A 341 38.64 -0.51 18.21
CA GLU A 341 37.18 -0.49 18.02
C GLU A 341 36.83 -0.44 16.53
N ILE A 342 36.28 -1.55 16.01
CA ILE A 342 35.77 -1.65 14.64
C ILE A 342 34.54 -0.73 14.51
N VAL A 343 34.69 0.39 13.82
CA VAL A 343 33.54 1.22 13.40
C VAL A 343 32.78 0.42 12.33
N LYS A 344 31.65 -0.18 12.72
CA LYS A 344 30.81 -0.99 11.84
C LYS A 344 30.28 -0.15 10.68
N ASN A 345 30.32 -0.72 9.47
CA ASN A 345 29.72 -0.13 8.27
C ASN A 345 28.24 0.23 8.55
N PRO A 346 27.78 1.48 8.28
CA PRO A 346 26.41 1.87 8.59
C PRO A 346 25.34 1.01 7.89
N VAL A 347 25.65 0.44 6.71
CA VAL A 347 24.77 -0.52 6.02
C VAL A 347 24.55 -1.77 6.88
N GLU A 348 25.64 -2.42 7.32
CA GLU A 348 25.55 -3.62 8.16
C GLU A 348 24.88 -3.31 9.50
N ALA A 349 25.23 -2.18 10.12
CA ALA A 349 24.62 -1.73 11.37
C ALA A 349 23.10 -1.50 11.23
N ALA A 350 22.66 -0.93 10.11
CA ALA A 350 21.24 -0.75 9.82
C ALA A 350 20.51 -2.10 9.65
N MET A 351 21.09 -3.03 8.90
CA MET A 351 20.49 -4.35 8.66
C MET A 351 20.42 -5.19 9.96
N GLN A 352 21.44 -5.08 10.81
CA GLN A 352 21.42 -5.71 12.12
C GLN A 352 20.36 -5.08 13.05
N GLN A 353 20.23 -3.76 13.04
CA GLN A 353 19.17 -3.07 13.78
C GLN A 353 17.78 -3.52 13.30
N ALA A 354 17.57 -3.61 11.99
CA ALA A 354 16.31 -4.09 11.41
C ALA A 354 15.94 -5.50 11.91
N LYS A 355 16.92 -6.42 11.89
CA LYS A 355 16.76 -7.77 12.45
C LYS A 355 16.41 -7.75 13.93
N GLN A 356 17.15 -6.96 14.72
CA GLN A 356 16.97 -6.90 16.16
C GLN A 356 15.58 -6.34 16.52
N THR A 357 15.17 -5.23 15.91
CA THR A 357 13.85 -4.63 16.12
C THR A 357 12.72 -5.60 15.79
N LEU A 358 12.82 -6.34 14.67
CA LEU A 358 11.83 -7.35 14.31
C LEU A 358 11.65 -8.41 15.41
N LEU A 359 12.78 -8.99 15.88
CA LEU A 359 12.76 -10.06 16.87
C LEU A 359 12.28 -9.57 18.24
N GLU A 360 12.74 -8.39 18.67
CA GLU A 360 12.38 -7.81 19.97
C GLU A 360 10.90 -7.45 20.04
N GLU A 361 10.35 -6.79 19.01
CA GLU A 361 8.93 -6.41 19.01
C GLU A 361 8.02 -7.65 18.90
N TRP A 362 8.41 -8.68 18.15
CA TRP A 362 7.68 -9.95 18.12
C TRP A 362 7.63 -10.63 19.49
N MET A 363 8.78 -10.75 20.16
CA MET A 363 8.86 -11.34 21.50
C MET A 363 8.07 -10.52 22.54
N LYS A 364 8.12 -9.20 22.43
CA LYS A 364 7.37 -8.27 23.29
C LYS A 364 5.87 -8.47 23.15
N LEU A 365 5.34 -8.59 21.93
CA LEU A 365 3.92 -8.89 21.69
C LEU A 365 3.53 -10.23 22.30
N GLY A 366 4.34 -11.28 22.08
CA GLY A 366 4.09 -12.60 22.68
C GLY A 366 4.06 -12.54 24.21
N LYS A 367 5.00 -11.83 24.84
CA LYS A 367 5.02 -11.63 26.29
C LYS A 367 3.79 -10.88 26.80
N GLN A 368 3.35 -9.84 26.09
CA GLN A 368 2.16 -9.07 26.47
C GLN A 368 0.88 -9.91 26.39
N VAL A 369 0.68 -10.66 25.30
CA VAL A 369 -0.46 -11.59 25.17
C VAL A 369 -0.43 -12.63 26.29
N LEU A 370 0.72 -13.25 26.53
CA LEU A 370 0.85 -14.25 27.59
C LEU A 370 0.52 -13.67 28.97
N THR A 371 1.05 -12.48 29.26
CA THR A 371 0.79 -11.78 30.52
C THR A 371 -0.68 -11.46 30.70
N ASP A 372 -1.35 -11.00 29.64
CA ASP A 372 -2.80 -10.72 29.64
C ASP A 372 -3.63 -11.99 29.90
N LEU A 373 -3.31 -13.10 29.21
CA LEU A 373 -3.93 -14.40 29.41
C LEU A 373 -3.75 -14.97 30.83
N GLN A 374 -2.67 -14.60 31.52
CA GLN A 374 -2.36 -15.05 32.87
C GLN A 374 -2.84 -14.10 33.99
N LYS A 375 -3.38 -12.92 33.64
CA LYS A 375 -3.90 -11.93 34.60
C LYS A 375 -5.36 -12.16 35.02
N ASP A 376 -6.15 -12.85 34.20
CA ASP A 376 -7.59 -13.04 34.44
C ASP A 376 -7.90 -13.95 35.64
N LYS A 377 -9.15 -13.88 36.15
CA LYS A 377 -9.64 -14.70 37.27
C LYS A 377 -9.56 -16.21 37.01
N GLU A 378 -9.60 -16.60 35.73
CA GLU A 378 -9.36 -17.97 35.24
C GLU A 378 -8.00 -18.00 34.53
N ILE A 379 -6.95 -18.28 35.29
CA ILE A 379 -5.58 -18.20 34.79
C ILE A 379 -5.36 -19.25 33.70
N TRP A 380 -5.12 -18.80 32.47
CA TRP A 380 -4.80 -19.68 31.36
C TRP A 380 -3.40 -20.29 31.56
N MET A 381 -3.35 -21.62 31.71
CA MET A 381 -2.15 -22.46 31.78
C MET A 381 -0.96 -21.90 32.60
N ARG A 382 -0.92 -22.20 33.90
CA ARG A 382 0.24 -21.83 34.76
C ARG A 382 1.47 -22.69 34.45
N GLY A 383 2.65 -22.06 34.46
CA GLY A 383 3.93 -22.78 34.33
C GLY A 383 4.19 -23.33 32.94
N LEU A 384 3.94 -22.52 31.90
CA LEU A 384 4.22 -22.89 30.50
C LEU A 384 5.67 -23.35 30.30
N ASN A 385 5.84 -24.36 29.45
CA ASN A 385 7.16 -24.78 29.00
C ASN A 385 7.78 -23.67 28.12
N PRO A 386 8.96 -23.11 28.49
CA PRO A 386 9.62 -22.09 27.67
C PRO A 386 9.94 -22.56 26.25
N ARG A 387 10.12 -23.87 26.02
CA ARG A 387 10.40 -24.42 24.69
C ARG A 387 9.20 -24.31 23.73
N THR A 388 7.98 -24.43 24.25
CA THR A 388 6.76 -24.33 23.43
C THR A 388 6.31 -22.89 23.21
N TRP A 389 6.84 -21.94 24.00
CA TRP A 389 6.51 -20.53 23.91
C TRP A 389 7.69 -19.69 23.41
N ASP A 390 8.69 -19.44 24.26
CA ASP A 390 9.81 -18.55 23.96
C ASP A 390 10.67 -19.05 22.80
N ASP A 391 11.06 -20.32 22.81
CA ASP A 391 11.94 -20.85 21.77
C ASP A 391 11.22 -20.98 20.42
N TRP A 392 9.93 -21.33 20.44
CA TRP A 392 9.08 -21.26 19.24
C TRP A 392 9.04 -19.84 18.66
N LEU A 393 8.69 -18.84 19.47
CA LEU A 393 8.60 -17.45 19.01
C LEU A 393 9.94 -16.89 18.51
N LYS A 394 11.07 -17.25 19.16
CA LYS A 394 12.43 -16.86 18.71
C LYS A 394 12.79 -17.42 17.34
N SER A 395 12.26 -18.59 16.99
CA SER A 395 12.56 -19.29 15.73
C SER A 395 11.68 -18.87 14.55
N GLN A 396 10.66 -18.05 14.80
CA GLN A 396 9.61 -17.76 13.82
C GLN A 396 10.14 -17.06 12.55
N TRP A 397 11.14 -16.18 12.69
CA TRP A 397 11.55 -15.25 11.64
C TRP A 397 12.92 -15.52 11.05
N GLN A 398 12.99 -15.48 9.72
CA GLN A 398 14.24 -15.39 8.98
C GLN A 398 14.34 -14.03 8.28
N VAL A 399 15.55 -13.48 8.25
CA VAL A 399 15.85 -12.18 7.65
C VAL A 399 16.85 -12.31 6.52
N TYR A 400 16.65 -11.49 5.49
CA TYR A 400 17.44 -11.46 4.28
C TYR A 400 17.72 -10.02 3.94
N TRP A 401 18.94 -9.72 3.51
CA TRP A 401 19.26 -8.41 3.01
C TRP A 401 20.40 -8.46 1.98
N THR A 402 20.42 -7.45 1.11
CA THR A 402 21.48 -7.17 0.15
C THR A 402 21.66 -5.66 0.06
N ALA A 403 22.86 -5.21 -0.33
CA ALA A 403 23.12 -3.79 -0.57
C ALA A 403 24.11 -3.63 -1.74
N LEU A 404 23.84 -2.69 -2.64
CA LEU A 404 24.71 -2.33 -3.75
C LEU A 404 24.97 -0.82 -3.77
N PRO A 405 26.20 -0.37 -4.09
CA PRO A 405 26.52 1.05 -4.22
C PRO A 405 25.84 1.69 -5.44
N ILE A 406 25.54 2.98 -5.33
CA ILE A 406 25.08 3.79 -6.46
C ILE A 406 26.28 4.20 -7.29
N GLY A 407 26.51 3.47 -8.38
CA GLY A 407 27.68 3.59 -9.24
C GLY A 407 28.86 2.75 -8.77
N ASP A 408 29.75 2.44 -9.70
CA ASP A 408 30.98 1.70 -9.40
C ASP A 408 31.87 2.44 -8.37
N ASN A 409 32.34 1.73 -7.34
CA ASN A 409 33.11 2.27 -6.22
C ASN A 409 34.45 2.92 -6.64
N GLU A 410 35.01 2.56 -7.79
CA GLU A 410 36.27 3.11 -8.29
C GLU A 410 36.07 4.33 -9.18
N THR A 411 34.83 4.67 -9.51
CA THR A 411 34.49 5.77 -10.43
C THR A 411 34.06 7.06 -9.73
N ASN A 412 34.20 8.17 -10.44
CA ASN A 412 33.76 9.47 -9.94
C ASN A 412 32.23 9.61 -10.03
N LEU A 413 31.60 10.04 -8.94
CA LEU A 413 30.14 10.22 -8.86
C LEU A 413 29.62 11.52 -9.51
N HIS A 414 30.49 12.50 -9.78
CA HIS A 414 30.07 13.85 -10.18
C HIS A 414 29.59 13.93 -11.63
N GLN A 415 30.45 13.63 -12.61
CA GLN A 415 30.12 13.75 -14.04
C GLN A 415 30.96 12.80 -14.89
N SER A 416 30.39 12.41 -16.03
CA SER A 416 31.07 11.63 -17.04
C SER A 416 32.35 12.32 -17.54
N PRO A 417 33.38 11.55 -17.94
CA PRO A 417 34.58 12.11 -18.57
C PRO A 417 34.26 12.87 -19.86
N ARG A 418 35.06 13.92 -20.15
CA ARG A 418 34.87 14.77 -21.34
C ARG A 418 35.53 14.21 -22.61
N GLN A 419 36.55 13.38 -22.44
CA GLN A 419 37.27 12.77 -23.56
C GLN A 419 36.52 11.51 -24.00
N ASP A 420 36.23 11.37 -25.30
CA ASP A 420 35.40 10.28 -25.86
C ASP A 420 35.90 8.88 -25.45
N THR A 421 37.22 8.65 -25.45
CA THR A 421 37.81 7.37 -25.02
C THR A 421 37.55 7.07 -23.54
N GLN A 422 37.81 8.05 -22.67
CA GLN A 422 37.57 7.92 -21.23
C GLN A 422 36.07 7.79 -20.91
N TYR A 423 35.22 8.49 -21.67
CA TYR A 423 33.76 8.40 -21.57
C TYR A 423 33.29 6.98 -21.85
N LYS A 424 33.73 6.38 -22.96
CA LYS A 424 33.38 5.02 -23.36
C LYS A 424 33.86 3.98 -22.34
N GLU A 425 35.07 4.13 -21.83
CA GLU A 425 35.59 3.27 -20.75
C GLU A 425 34.77 3.40 -19.47
N TRP A 426 34.43 4.63 -19.06
CA TRP A 426 33.60 4.88 -17.89
C TRP A 426 32.18 4.29 -18.05
N GLN A 427 31.53 4.51 -19.20
CA GLN A 427 30.22 3.95 -19.53
C GLN A 427 30.26 2.42 -19.50
N LYS A 428 31.28 1.81 -20.10
CA LYS A 428 31.47 0.35 -20.10
C LYS A 428 31.57 -0.19 -18.67
N LYS A 429 32.39 0.44 -17.81
CA LYS A 429 32.49 0.05 -16.39
C LYS A 429 31.15 0.13 -15.66
N GLN A 430 30.38 1.21 -15.86
CA GLN A 430 29.05 1.32 -15.25
C GLN A 430 28.07 0.25 -15.77
N ASN A 431 28.08 -0.06 -17.07
CA ASN A 431 27.26 -1.13 -17.64
C ASN A 431 27.67 -2.52 -17.09
N GLU A 432 28.98 -2.81 -16.99
CA GLU A 432 29.47 -4.07 -16.43
C GLU A 432 29.09 -4.24 -14.95
N PHE A 433 29.12 -3.15 -14.19
CA PHE A 433 28.73 -3.12 -12.78
C PHE A 433 27.21 -3.24 -12.58
N ALA A 434 26.43 -2.35 -13.22
CA ALA A 434 24.99 -2.27 -13.04
C ALA A 434 24.21 -3.35 -13.82
N ARG A 435 24.87 -4.01 -14.79
CA ARG A 435 24.31 -5.07 -15.64
C ARG A 435 22.89 -4.76 -16.12
N PRO A 436 22.69 -3.64 -16.85
CA PRO A 436 21.39 -3.32 -17.42
C PRO A 436 20.99 -4.39 -18.45
N GLN A 437 19.68 -4.49 -18.75
CA GLN A 437 19.20 -5.44 -19.77
C GLN A 437 19.78 -5.12 -21.15
N ASP A 438 19.86 -3.84 -21.49
CA ASP A 438 20.48 -3.28 -22.69
C ASP A 438 21.54 -2.26 -22.24
N ASP A 439 22.63 -2.10 -23.00
CA ASP A 439 23.64 -1.08 -22.71
C ASP A 439 22.98 0.31 -22.59
N LEU A 440 23.27 1.03 -21.49
CA LEU A 440 22.63 2.31 -21.23
C LEU A 440 23.11 3.37 -22.24
N PHE A 441 22.20 4.24 -22.70
CA PHE A 441 22.34 5.24 -23.78
C PHE A 441 22.36 4.64 -25.18
N VAL A 442 21.17 4.37 -25.70
CA VAL A 442 20.97 4.03 -27.12
C VAL A 442 21.41 5.18 -28.03
N GLU A 443 21.72 4.87 -29.29
CA GLU A 443 22.29 5.81 -30.27
C GLU A 443 21.53 7.16 -30.35
N PRO A 444 20.18 7.22 -30.42
CA PRO A 444 19.47 8.51 -30.46
C PRO A 444 19.67 9.37 -29.20
N GLU A 445 19.73 8.74 -28.02
CA GLU A 445 19.95 9.48 -26.77
C GLU A 445 21.40 9.98 -26.68
N ALA A 446 22.36 9.13 -27.06
CA ALA A 446 23.77 9.49 -27.08
C ALA A 446 24.04 10.65 -28.05
N GLU A 447 23.43 10.62 -29.25
CA GLU A 447 23.55 11.69 -30.23
C GLU A 447 22.91 12.99 -29.75
N PHE A 448 21.73 12.92 -29.12
CA PHE A 448 21.08 14.09 -28.53
C PHE A 448 21.95 14.73 -27.44
N LEU A 449 22.49 13.92 -26.52
CA LEU A 449 23.37 14.39 -25.45
C LEU A 449 24.68 14.99 -25.99
N ARG A 450 25.28 14.38 -27.02
CA ARG A 450 26.48 14.89 -27.70
C ARG A 450 26.21 16.24 -28.37
N THR A 451 25.09 16.35 -29.07
CA THR A 451 24.73 17.59 -29.78
C THR A 451 24.44 18.72 -28.78
N LEU A 452 23.75 18.41 -27.69
CA LEU A 452 23.50 19.37 -26.61
C LEU A 452 24.80 19.84 -25.96
N TYR A 453 25.76 18.94 -25.77
CA TYR A 453 27.11 19.26 -25.34
C TYR A 453 27.83 20.20 -26.32
N ASP A 454 27.86 19.87 -27.60
CA ASP A 454 28.56 20.65 -28.63
C ASP A 454 27.96 22.07 -28.77
N GLU A 455 26.64 22.20 -28.75
CA GLU A 455 25.95 23.50 -28.80
C GLU A 455 26.23 24.35 -27.55
N SER A 456 26.17 23.76 -26.35
CA SER A 456 26.52 24.47 -25.11
C SER A 456 27.96 24.98 -25.11
N LEU A 457 28.90 24.23 -25.70
CA LEU A 457 30.28 24.66 -25.85
C LEU A 457 30.40 25.81 -26.86
N ARG A 458 29.71 25.75 -28.00
CA ARG A 458 29.70 26.82 -29.01
C ARG A 458 29.24 28.15 -28.41
N GLU A 459 28.12 28.17 -27.69
CA GLU A 459 27.64 29.37 -26.99
C GLU A 459 28.68 29.90 -25.98
N TYR A 460 29.34 28.99 -25.24
CA TYR A 460 30.37 29.32 -24.26
C TYR A 460 31.62 29.98 -24.89
N TRP A 461 32.07 29.50 -26.04
CA TRP A 461 33.21 30.09 -26.76
C TRP A 461 32.86 31.44 -27.41
N GLN A 462 31.63 31.60 -27.90
CA GLN A 462 31.15 32.87 -28.45
C GLN A 462 31.02 33.98 -27.39
N GLN A 463 30.81 33.63 -26.11
CA GLN A 463 30.66 34.59 -25.00
C GLN A 463 31.98 34.93 -24.28
N GLY A 464 33.13 34.38 -24.69
CA GLY A 464 34.46 34.75 -24.15
C GLY A 464 34.70 34.45 -22.66
N ARG A 465 34.00 33.46 -22.07
CA ARG A 465 34.06 33.13 -20.63
C ARG A 465 35.09 32.02 -20.33
N GLN A 466 35.60 31.94 -19.08
CA GLN A 466 36.47 30.86 -18.58
C GLN A 466 35.69 29.79 -17.75
N SER A 467 35.94 28.52 -18.09
CA SER A 467 35.33 27.22 -17.75
C SER A 467 33.80 27.03 -17.99
N PRO A 468 33.36 26.00 -18.75
CA PRO A 468 31.95 25.64 -18.84
C PRO A 468 31.50 25.06 -17.50
N ARG A 469 30.57 25.74 -16.82
CA ARG A 469 29.96 25.28 -15.56
C ARG A 469 28.80 24.30 -15.76
N GLN A 470 28.37 24.06 -16.99
CA GLN A 470 27.15 23.30 -17.30
C GLN A 470 27.43 22.40 -18.50
N LEU A 471 27.84 21.16 -18.21
CA LEU A 471 27.90 20.06 -19.18
C LEU A 471 26.77 19.06 -18.82
N PRO A 472 26.41 18.10 -19.69
CA PRO A 472 25.33 17.15 -19.45
C PRO A 472 25.46 16.49 -18.08
N ASN A 473 24.35 16.35 -17.36
CA ASN A 473 24.26 15.76 -16.02
C ASN A 473 24.48 14.24 -16.01
N LEU A 474 25.23 13.72 -16.97
CA LEU A 474 25.48 12.31 -17.02
C LEU A 474 26.41 11.92 -15.87
N ASN A 475 25.88 11.14 -14.94
CA ASN A 475 26.61 10.61 -13.81
C ASN A 475 26.08 9.22 -13.44
N VAL A 476 26.60 8.66 -12.36
CA VAL A 476 26.25 7.31 -11.89
C VAL A 476 24.76 7.11 -11.61
N GLY A 477 24.02 8.18 -11.28
CA GLY A 477 22.58 8.15 -11.05
C GLY A 477 21.76 7.76 -12.28
N SER A 478 22.32 7.84 -13.48
CA SER A 478 21.64 7.36 -14.70
C SER A 478 21.41 5.85 -14.73
N TRP A 479 22.20 5.07 -13.97
CA TRP A 479 22.03 3.61 -13.83
C TRP A 479 21.10 3.20 -12.68
N TRP A 480 20.43 4.16 -12.03
CA TRP A 480 19.58 3.92 -10.86
C TRP A 480 18.64 2.72 -11.00
N ALA A 481 17.84 2.66 -12.07
CA ALA A 481 16.87 1.58 -12.28
C ALA A 481 17.53 0.19 -12.33
N SER A 482 18.72 0.11 -12.93
CA SER A 482 19.47 -1.15 -13.07
C SER A 482 20.07 -1.56 -11.73
N ILE A 483 20.66 -0.63 -10.98
CA ILE A 483 21.20 -0.89 -9.64
C ILE A 483 20.09 -1.33 -8.67
N PHE A 484 18.93 -0.67 -8.73
CA PHE A 484 17.76 -1.05 -7.93
C PHE A 484 17.27 -2.46 -8.27
N ASP A 485 17.15 -2.79 -9.56
CA ASP A 485 16.74 -4.12 -10.03
C ASP A 485 17.76 -5.20 -9.62
N GLN A 486 19.05 -4.94 -9.80
CA GLN A 486 20.12 -5.85 -9.38
C GLN A 486 20.13 -6.08 -7.86
N THR A 487 19.86 -5.05 -7.05
CA THR A 487 19.77 -5.19 -5.59
C THR A 487 18.65 -6.15 -5.21
N ARG A 488 17.48 -6.02 -5.85
CA ARG A 488 16.33 -6.92 -5.64
C ARG A 488 16.58 -8.32 -6.18
N PHE A 489 17.20 -8.44 -7.35
CA PHE A 489 17.58 -9.72 -7.92
C PHE A 489 18.52 -10.48 -6.98
N ALA A 490 19.55 -9.80 -6.45
CA ALA A 490 20.45 -10.36 -5.46
C ALA A 490 19.71 -10.80 -4.19
N LEU A 491 18.76 -10.02 -3.69
CA LEU A 491 17.96 -10.41 -2.52
C LEU A 491 17.19 -11.71 -2.78
N ASN A 492 16.55 -11.83 -3.95
CA ASN A 492 15.81 -13.02 -4.33
C ASN A 492 16.75 -14.23 -4.48
N ALA A 493 17.95 -14.05 -5.03
CA ALA A 493 18.95 -15.11 -5.10
C ALA A 493 19.37 -15.59 -3.70
N VAL A 494 19.60 -14.67 -2.75
CA VAL A 494 19.91 -15.00 -1.35
C VAL A 494 18.76 -15.75 -0.68
N LYS A 495 17.51 -15.34 -0.92
CA LYS A 495 16.32 -16.04 -0.40
C LYS A 495 16.22 -17.46 -0.94
N ASN A 496 16.40 -17.64 -2.25
CA ASN A 496 16.28 -18.96 -2.90
C ASN A 496 17.43 -19.91 -2.53
N ALA A 497 18.61 -19.38 -2.21
CA ALA A 497 19.77 -20.19 -1.85
C ALA A 497 19.74 -20.69 -0.39
N ARG A 498 18.88 -20.11 0.47
CA ARG A 498 18.77 -20.50 1.88
C ARG A 498 17.54 -21.40 2.07
N THR A 499 17.72 -22.51 2.77
CA THR A 499 16.60 -23.36 3.18
C THR A 499 15.99 -22.80 4.46
N TRP A 500 14.67 -22.62 4.48
CA TRP A 500 13.95 -22.27 5.70
C TRP A 500 14.00 -23.45 6.67
N GLU A 501 14.46 -23.21 7.90
CA GLU A 501 14.58 -24.22 8.94
C GLU A 501 13.59 -23.88 10.05
N ILE A 502 12.62 -24.78 10.30
CA ILE A 502 11.71 -24.71 11.44
C ILE A 502 12.20 -25.68 12.50
N PRO A 503 12.21 -25.31 13.80
CA PRO A 503 12.42 -26.28 14.86
C PRO A 503 11.40 -27.42 14.76
N THR A 504 11.89 -28.66 14.84
CA THR A 504 11.01 -29.83 14.85
C THR A 504 10.40 -30.01 16.23
N ALA A 505 9.08 -30.17 16.30
CA ALA A 505 8.38 -30.57 17.52
C ALA A 505 8.39 -32.11 17.63
N PHE A 506 8.87 -32.63 18.77
CA PHE A 506 8.80 -34.07 19.07
C PHE A 506 7.44 -34.51 19.65
N GLY A 507 6.59 -33.56 20.08
CA GLY A 507 5.25 -33.81 20.62
C GLY A 507 4.10 -33.40 19.68
N PRO A 508 2.86 -33.33 20.20
CA PRO A 508 1.67 -32.89 19.46
C PRO A 508 1.87 -31.52 18.81
N ARG A 509 1.30 -31.37 17.60
CA ARG A 509 1.42 -30.15 16.79
C ARG A 509 0.12 -29.37 16.79
N SER A 510 0.23 -28.09 16.41
CA SER A 510 -0.95 -27.23 16.24
C SER A 510 -2.03 -27.91 15.40
N THR A 511 -3.28 -27.86 15.87
CA THR A 511 -4.45 -28.35 15.13
C THR A 511 -4.87 -27.41 13.98
N ILE A 512 -4.32 -26.19 13.91
CA ILE A 512 -4.61 -25.23 12.84
C ILE A 512 -3.59 -25.34 11.71
N SER A 513 -2.32 -25.07 12.01
CA SER A 513 -1.27 -25.07 10.97
C SER A 513 -0.63 -26.43 10.74
N GLY A 514 -0.73 -27.35 11.71
CA GLY A 514 0.11 -28.56 11.73
C GLY A 514 1.58 -28.26 11.97
N LEU A 515 1.95 -27.02 12.29
CA LEU A 515 3.32 -26.55 12.51
C LEU A 515 3.53 -26.19 13.99
N GLY A 516 4.72 -26.51 14.48
CA GLY A 516 5.15 -26.19 15.84
C GLY A 516 4.49 -27.02 16.93
N PRO A 517 5.08 -27.01 18.13
CA PRO A 517 4.51 -27.71 19.28
C PRO A 517 3.27 -26.98 19.78
N VAL A 518 2.28 -27.73 20.25
CA VAL A 518 1.17 -27.20 21.04
C VAL A 518 1.72 -26.52 22.30
N VAL A 519 1.15 -25.37 22.68
CA VAL A 519 1.50 -24.72 23.95
C VAL A 519 0.98 -25.56 25.11
N HIS A 520 1.85 -25.91 26.05
CA HIS A 520 1.45 -26.65 27.25
C HIS A 520 2.35 -26.32 28.46
N PRO A 521 1.85 -26.50 29.70
CA PRO A 521 2.72 -26.61 30.86
C PRO A 521 3.49 -27.94 30.79
N GLY A 522 4.80 -27.92 30.95
CA GLY A 522 5.65 -29.11 30.89
C GLY A 522 6.39 -29.34 32.21
N GLN A 523 6.87 -30.56 32.45
CA GLN A 523 7.90 -30.78 33.49
C GLN A 523 9.26 -30.25 32.98
N PRO A 524 10.05 -29.55 33.81
CA PRO A 524 11.36 -29.05 33.40
C PRO A 524 12.25 -30.19 32.89
N GLY A 525 12.60 -30.17 31.59
CA GLY A 525 13.55 -31.11 30.99
C GLY A 525 12.97 -32.30 30.21
N ASN A 526 11.64 -32.44 30.09
CA ASN A 526 11.02 -33.45 29.23
C ASN A 526 10.26 -32.81 28.06
N ASP A 527 10.69 -33.10 26.82
CA ASP A 527 10.05 -32.59 25.59
C ASP A 527 8.85 -33.42 25.14
N TRP A 528 8.66 -34.60 25.74
CA TRP A 528 7.60 -35.51 25.34
C TRP A 528 6.33 -35.31 26.18
N ILE A 529 5.21 -35.17 25.50
CA ILE A 529 3.86 -35.09 26.07
C ILE A 529 2.89 -35.85 25.15
N THR A 530 1.84 -36.47 25.71
CA THR A 530 0.85 -37.19 24.91
C THR A 530 -0.26 -36.25 24.41
N GLU A 531 -0.95 -36.62 23.33
CA GLU A 531 -2.14 -35.89 22.83
C GLU A 531 -3.25 -35.79 23.89
N GLY A 532 -3.39 -36.82 24.75
CA GLY A 532 -4.35 -36.80 25.84
C GLY A 532 -4.01 -35.75 26.91
N ASP A 533 -2.72 -35.57 27.22
CA ASP A 533 -2.27 -34.60 28.20
C ASP A 533 -2.43 -33.16 27.68
N THR A 534 -2.07 -32.89 26.42
CA THR A 534 -2.27 -31.56 25.81
C THR A 534 -3.75 -31.20 25.73
N ALA A 535 -4.61 -32.12 25.29
CA ALA A 535 -6.05 -31.92 25.29
C ALA A 535 -6.61 -31.58 26.69
N ASN A 536 -6.09 -32.20 27.76
CA ASN A 536 -6.48 -31.88 29.13
C ASN A 536 -6.08 -30.46 29.56
N PHE A 537 -4.90 -29.98 29.13
CA PHE A 537 -4.47 -28.62 29.43
C PHE A 537 -5.32 -27.57 28.71
N TRP A 538 -5.68 -27.83 27.46
CA TRP A 538 -6.52 -26.97 26.63
C TRP A 538 -8.01 -27.01 27.00
N ALA A 539 -8.44 -28.00 27.79
CA ALA A 539 -9.79 -28.05 28.35
C ALA A 539 -10.09 -26.94 29.38
N ASN A 540 -9.06 -26.25 29.90
CA ASN A 540 -9.20 -25.08 30.76
C ASN A 540 -9.31 -23.81 29.89
N GLN A 541 -10.51 -23.22 29.80
CA GLN A 541 -10.80 -22.17 28.81
C GLN A 541 -10.84 -20.77 29.43
N ALA A 542 -9.94 -19.90 28.98
CA ALA A 542 -9.92 -18.46 29.31
C ALA A 542 -10.84 -17.61 28.40
N GLY A 543 -12.02 -18.14 28.07
CA GLY A 543 -13.06 -17.43 27.29
C GLY A 543 -12.73 -17.10 25.82
N MET A 544 -11.65 -17.64 25.23
CA MET A 544 -11.24 -17.36 23.83
C MET A 544 -10.95 -18.61 22.96
N PHE A 545 -10.88 -19.77 23.61
CA PHE A 545 -10.55 -21.04 22.98
C PHE A 545 -11.73 -21.99 23.17
N ASP A 546 -12.08 -22.74 22.12
CA ASP A 546 -13.19 -23.71 22.17
C ASP A 546 -12.83 -24.99 22.95
N GLY A 547 -11.59 -25.09 23.45
CA GLY A 547 -11.01 -26.22 24.20
C GLY A 547 -10.96 -27.53 23.42
N ILE A 548 -11.16 -27.46 22.10
CA ILE A 548 -10.91 -28.54 21.14
C ILE A 548 -9.67 -28.20 20.33
N GLU A 549 -9.47 -26.92 19.99
CA GLU A 549 -8.27 -26.46 19.32
C GLU A 549 -7.05 -26.46 20.26
N GLU A 550 -5.92 -26.89 19.72
CA GLU A 550 -4.62 -26.91 20.39
C GLU A 550 -3.64 -26.11 19.51
N LEU A 551 -3.15 -24.99 20.02
CA LEU A 551 -2.44 -23.99 19.21
C LEU A 551 -0.96 -23.91 19.57
N ASN A 552 -0.13 -23.52 18.60
CA ASN A 552 1.25 -23.09 18.88
C ASN A 552 1.28 -21.63 19.39
N ALA A 553 2.42 -21.17 19.91
CA ALA A 553 2.49 -19.84 20.53
C ALA A 553 2.22 -18.68 19.56
N SER A 554 2.56 -18.81 18.28
CA SER A 554 2.29 -17.78 17.26
C SER A 554 0.79 -17.62 17.00
N GLU A 555 0.05 -18.73 16.99
CA GLU A 555 -1.40 -18.74 16.82
C GLU A 555 -2.13 -18.21 18.06
N VAL A 556 -1.63 -18.54 19.26
CA VAL A 556 -2.14 -17.95 20.51
C VAL A 556 -1.93 -16.44 20.52
N LEU A 557 -0.75 -15.97 20.12
CA LEU A 557 -0.44 -14.54 20.00
C LEU A 557 -1.45 -13.85 19.08
N LYS A 558 -1.72 -14.43 17.89
CA LYS A 558 -2.74 -13.91 16.97
C LYS A 558 -4.11 -13.81 17.61
N ARG A 559 -4.58 -14.88 18.27
CA ARG A 559 -5.91 -14.92 18.91
C ARG A 559 -6.04 -13.88 20.02
N GLY A 560 -5.00 -13.72 20.84
CA GLY A 560 -4.97 -12.78 21.96
C GLY A 560 -4.70 -11.32 21.58
N LEU A 561 -4.27 -11.03 20.35
CA LEU A 561 -3.85 -9.69 19.93
C LEU A 561 -4.88 -8.60 20.26
N HIS A 562 -6.15 -8.84 19.96
CA HIS A 562 -7.23 -7.85 20.13
C HIS A 562 -7.36 -7.31 21.57
N ARG A 563 -7.01 -8.12 22.58
CA ARG A 563 -7.08 -7.74 24.00
C ARG A 563 -5.99 -6.75 24.40
N ILE A 564 -4.84 -6.82 23.73
CA ILE A 564 -3.67 -5.98 24.06
C ILE A 564 -3.47 -4.82 23.08
N LEU A 565 -4.18 -4.76 21.94
CA LEU A 565 -3.97 -3.75 20.89
C LEU A 565 -3.94 -2.31 21.41
N THR A 566 -4.86 -1.96 22.31
CA THR A 566 -4.90 -0.62 22.91
C THR A 566 -3.63 -0.30 23.69
N GLU A 567 -3.08 -1.25 24.45
CA GLU A 567 -1.82 -1.06 25.19
C GLU A 567 -0.60 -1.06 24.27
N VAL A 568 -0.65 -1.82 23.18
CA VAL A 568 0.41 -1.88 22.14
C VAL A 568 0.55 -0.54 21.42
N LEU A 569 -0.57 0.07 21.04
CA LEU A 569 -0.59 1.34 20.31
C LEU A 569 -0.48 2.55 21.25
N PHE A 570 -1.01 2.45 22.47
CA PHE A 570 -1.08 3.53 23.45
C PHE A 570 -0.60 3.09 24.85
N PRO A 571 0.70 2.86 25.07
CA PRO A 571 1.24 2.49 26.39
C PRO A 571 1.04 3.64 27.42
N LYS A 572 0.63 3.34 28.68
CA LYS A 572 0.37 4.33 29.76
C LYS A 572 1.67 5.00 30.30
N PRO A 573 1.58 6.18 30.96
CA PRO A 573 1.19 7.49 30.45
C PRO A 573 2.42 8.41 30.28
N SER A 574 2.63 8.96 29.08
CA SER A 574 3.18 10.31 28.96
C SER A 574 2.01 11.31 29.07
N GLU A 575 2.28 12.58 29.38
CA GLU A 575 1.29 13.69 29.46
C GLU A 575 0.31 13.78 28.26
N ASN A 576 0.57 13.05 27.20
CA ASN A 576 -0.21 12.98 25.97
C ASN A 576 -1.47 12.14 26.07
N ARG A 577 -1.63 11.23 27.04
CA ARG A 577 -2.86 10.40 27.10
C ARG A 577 -4.11 11.22 27.44
N GLU A 578 -3.97 12.28 28.23
CA GLU A 578 -5.06 13.19 28.58
C GLU A 578 -5.17 14.40 27.63
N LYS A 579 -4.08 14.79 26.95
CA LYS A 579 -4.07 15.88 25.95
C LYS A 579 -4.45 15.43 24.54
N ALA A 580 -4.15 14.18 24.14
CA ALA A 580 -4.43 13.65 22.81
C ALA A 580 -5.85 13.08 22.65
N LEU A 581 -6.59 12.92 23.74
CA LEU A 581 -7.93 12.36 23.72
C LEU A 581 -8.90 13.41 24.28
N ASN A 582 -9.57 14.12 23.38
CA ASN A 582 -10.79 14.85 23.75
C ASN A 582 -11.78 13.83 24.34
N PRO A 583 -12.65 14.16 25.32
CA PRO A 583 -13.62 13.20 25.88
C PRO A 583 -14.54 12.53 24.84
N GLN A 584 -14.67 13.12 23.64
CA GLN A 584 -15.37 12.57 22.48
C GLN A 584 -14.58 11.51 21.68
N GLN A 585 -13.25 11.43 21.79
CA GLN A 585 -12.39 10.47 21.06
C GLN A 585 -12.03 9.28 21.95
N ARG A 586 -13.01 8.48 22.37
CA ARG A 586 -12.72 7.23 23.09
C ARG A 586 -11.96 6.27 22.15
N ILE A 587 -10.80 5.77 22.58
CA ILE A 587 -10.10 4.69 21.87
C ILE A 587 -11.00 3.45 21.91
N ARG A 588 -11.57 3.10 20.75
CA ARG A 588 -12.52 2.01 20.55
C ARG A 588 -12.10 1.19 19.33
N LEU A 589 -10.91 0.60 19.43
CA LEU A 589 -10.34 -0.26 18.38
C LEU A 589 -11.20 -1.52 18.15
N ASP A 590 -11.88 -1.98 19.20
CA ASP A 590 -12.80 -3.11 19.17
C ASP A 590 -13.95 -2.94 18.17
N LEU A 591 -14.38 -1.69 17.89
CA LEU A 591 -15.42 -1.41 16.90
C LEU A 591 -15.04 -1.81 15.47
N PHE A 592 -13.74 -1.78 15.16
CA PHE A 592 -13.20 -1.99 13.82
C PHE A 592 -12.43 -3.31 13.71
N TYR A 593 -12.37 -4.12 14.76
CA TYR A 593 -11.69 -5.41 14.73
C TYR A 593 -12.59 -6.43 13.99
N PRO A 594 -12.18 -6.97 12.82
CA PRO A 594 -13.08 -7.69 11.94
C PRO A 594 -13.70 -8.94 12.56
N ASP A 595 -14.90 -9.22 12.08
CA ASP A 595 -15.64 -10.43 12.39
C ASP A 595 -16.38 -10.97 11.15
N LEU A 596 -16.98 -12.16 11.24
CA LEU A 596 -17.79 -12.76 10.16
C LEU A 596 -19.18 -12.10 10.02
N SER A 597 -19.21 -10.78 9.86
CA SER A 597 -20.45 -9.98 9.92
C SER A 597 -20.75 -9.19 8.63
N SER A 598 -19.77 -9.04 7.72
CA SER A 598 -19.94 -8.29 6.46
C SER A 598 -21.09 -8.80 5.61
N GLY A 599 -21.34 -10.12 5.58
CA GLY A 599 -22.49 -10.71 4.87
C GLY A 599 -23.81 -10.04 5.26
N VAL A 600 -24.14 -10.05 6.56
CA VAL A 600 -25.38 -9.44 7.07
C VAL A 600 -25.37 -7.91 6.92
N ALA A 601 -24.20 -7.26 7.08
CA ALA A 601 -24.09 -5.81 6.89
C ALA A 601 -24.48 -5.40 5.46
N GLY A 602 -23.97 -6.13 4.45
CA GLY A 602 -24.34 -5.90 3.05
C GLY A 602 -25.81 -6.14 2.75
N TRP A 603 -26.39 -7.19 3.34
CA TRP A 603 -27.83 -7.47 3.21
C TRP A 603 -28.69 -6.34 3.78
N LEU A 604 -28.45 -5.94 5.04
CA LEU A 604 -29.25 -4.92 5.71
C LEU A 604 -29.12 -3.56 5.02
N ARG A 605 -27.91 -3.18 4.61
CA ARG A 605 -27.68 -1.99 3.79
C ARG A 605 -28.47 -2.04 2.48
N GLN A 606 -28.50 -3.20 1.81
CA GLN A 606 -29.27 -3.37 0.59
C GLN A 606 -30.79 -3.26 0.83
N MET A 607 -31.27 -3.70 2.00
CA MET A 607 -32.67 -3.51 2.41
C MET A 607 -32.99 -2.04 2.69
N GLU A 608 -32.09 -1.33 3.38
CA GLU A 608 -32.22 0.11 3.68
C GLU A 608 -32.26 0.94 2.39
N SER A 609 -31.34 0.71 1.46
CA SER A 609 -31.32 1.40 0.15
C SER A 609 -32.56 1.15 -0.71
N LYS A 610 -33.25 0.02 -0.50
CA LYS A 610 -34.51 -0.33 -1.16
C LYS A 610 -35.75 0.09 -0.35
N ASN A 611 -35.56 0.76 0.78
CA ASN A 611 -36.61 1.14 1.73
C ASN A 611 -37.47 -0.06 2.19
N ASN A 612 -36.85 -1.24 2.33
CA ASN A 612 -37.53 -2.46 2.76
C ASN A 612 -37.48 -2.60 4.30
N GLN A 613 -38.23 -1.76 4.99
CA GLN A 613 -38.23 -1.72 6.45
C GLN A 613 -38.69 -3.04 7.10
N ASN A 614 -39.58 -3.77 6.43
CA ASN A 614 -40.08 -5.06 6.90
C ASN A 614 -38.95 -6.07 7.13
N ALA A 615 -37.93 -6.06 6.27
CA ALA A 615 -36.80 -6.97 6.39
C ALA A 615 -35.90 -6.66 7.60
N ILE A 616 -35.66 -5.37 7.82
CA ILE A 616 -34.85 -4.87 8.94
C ILE A 616 -35.54 -5.16 10.26
N VAL A 617 -36.84 -4.85 10.36
CA VAL A 617 -37.65 -5.13 11.57
C VAL A 617 -37.69 -6.63 11.85
N TYR A 618 -37.81 -7.46 10.81
CA TYR A 618 -37.79 -8.91 10.99
C TYR A 618 -36.44 -9.40 11.53
N TYR A 619 -35.32 -8.87 11.05
CA TYR A 619 -33.99 -9.18 11.57
C TYR A 619 -33.88 -8.84 13.06
N GLU A 620 -34.30 -7.64 13.46
CA GLU A 620 -34.28 -7.19 14.85
C GLU A 620 -35.18 -8.07 15.74
N GLN A 621 -36.37 -8.41 15.25
CA GLN A 621 -37.30 -9.29 15.97
C GLN A 621 -36.69 -10.68 16.18
N VAL A 622 -36.12 -11.31 15.15
CA VAL A 622 -35.47 -12.62 15.27
C VAL A 622 -34.31 -12.56 16.27
N ALA A 623 -33.50 -11.49 16.21
CA ALA A 623 -32.40 -11.31 17.16
C ALA A 623 -32.90 -11.18 18.61
N LEU A 624 -34.02 -10.49 18.86
CA LEU A 624 -34.65 -10.40 20.17
C LEU A 624 -35.17 -11.76 20.64
N GLU A 625 -35.89 -12.48 19.78
CA GLU A 625 -36.45 -13.80 20.11
C GLU A 625 -35.35 -14.82 20.46
N ILE A 626 -34.20 -14.78 19.79
CA ILE A 626 -33.04 -15.62 20.11
C ILE A 626 -32.50 -15.27 21.51
N GLN A 627 -32.40 -13.99 21.86
CA GLN A 627 -31.92 -13.57 23.18
C GLN A 627 -32.89 -13.97 24.31
N GLU A 628 -34.19 -13.92 24.05
CA GLU A 628 -35.21 -14.37 25.00
C GLU A 628 -35.19 -15.89 25.20
N HIS A 629 -35.04 -16.65 24.11
CA HIS A 629 -35.00 -18.11 24.15
C HIS A 629 -33.67 -18.64 24.72
N PHE A 630 -32.56 -17.97 24.43
CA PHE A 630 -31.21 -18.30 24.88
C PHE A 630 -30.58 -17.12 25.63
N PRO A 631 -30.89 -16.90 26.93
CA PRO A 631 -30.41 -15.73 27.69
C PRO A 631 -28.89 -15.56 27.72
N TRP A 632 -28.13 -16.65 27.61
CA TRP A 632 -26.67 -16.62 27.55
C TRP A 632 -26.14 -15.92 26.28
N ALA A 633 -26.92 -15.90 25.19
CA ALA A 633 -26.57 -15.28 23.92
C ALA A 633 -26.67 -13.74 23.94
N LYS A 634 -27.26 -13.14 24.98
CA LYS A 634 -27.42 -11.68 25.09
C LYS A 634 -26.09 -10.93 24.99
N THR A 635 -25.03 -11.48 25.56
CA THR A 635 -23.67 -10.90 25.49
C THR A 635 -23.11 -10.85 24.07
N ALA A 636 -23.60 -11.68 23.16
CA ALA A 636 -23.22 -11.67 21.75
C ALA A 636 -23.89 -10.52 20.99
N ALA A 637 -25.13 -10.17 21.34
CA ALA A 637 -25.91 -9.12 20.69
C ALA A 637 -25.22 -7.75 20.76
N ASP A 638 -24.59 -7.45 21.90
CA ASP A 638 -23.91 -6.18 22.19
C ASP A 638 -22.47 -6.11 21.66
N GLN A 639 -21.96 -7.19 21.05
CA GLN A 639 -20.60 -7.19 20.50
C GLN A 639 -20.48 -6.24 19.30
N PRO A 640 -19.35 -5.54 19.14
CA PRO A 640 -19.09 -4.79 17.93
C PRO A 640 -19.10 -5.68 16.69
N TRP A 641 -19.53 -5.11 15.57
CA TRP A 641 -19.61 -5.82 14.29
C TRP A 641 -18.24 -6.01 13.63
N GLY A 642 -17.29 -5.10 13.87
CA GLY A 642 -16.01 -5.11 13.16
C GLY A 642 -16.09 -4.65 11.70
N ILE A 643 -17.23 -4.05 11.29
CA ILE A 643 -17.49 -3.52 9.96
C ILE A 643 -17.61 -2.00 10.06
N PRO A 644 -16.65 -1.23 9.51
CA PRO A 644 -16.62 0.22 9.68
C PRO A 644 -17.89 0.92 9.20
N TRP A 645 -18.50 0.44 8.11
CA TRP A 645 -19.75 0.99 7.60
C TRP A 645 -20.88 1.00 8.64
N ILE A 646 -21.03 -0.08 9.42
CA ILE A 646 -22.06 -0.17 10.48
C ILE A 646 -21.80 0.86 11.57
N THR A 647 -20.54 1.01 11.99
CA THR A 647 -20.15 1.99 13.02
C THR A 647 -20.36 3.42 12.55
N SER A 648 -20.03 3.73 11.29
CA SER A 648 -20.15 5.09 10.74
C SER A 648 -21.60 5.53 10.51
N ASN A 649 -22.53 4.60 10.30
CA ASN A 649 -23.95 4.88 10.10
C ASN A 649 -24.79 4.73 11.39
N ASP A 650 -24.14 4.45 12.52
CA ASP A 650 -24.73 4.33 13.86
C ASP A 650 -25.96 3.39 13.92
N SER A 651 -25.89 2.30 13.15
CA SER A 651 -26.97 1.31 13.11
C SER A 651 -27.03 0.57 14.45
N GLN A 652 -28.12 0.72 15.20
CA GLN A 652 -28.32 0.07 16.51
C GLN A 652 -28.69 -1.43 16.41
N TRP A 653 -28.31 -2.07 15.31
CA TRP A 653 -28.68 -3.45 15.01
C TRP A 653 -27.92 -4.46 15.89
N PRO A 654 -28.61 -5.48 16.45
CA PRO A 654 -27.95 -6.55 17.19
C PRO A 654 -26.91 -7.28 16.34
N ASN A 655 -25.85 -7.80 16.95
CA ASN A 655 -24.78 -8.50 16.22
C ASN A 655 -25.29 -9.74 15.46
N PRO A 656 -24.85 -9.97 14.20
CA PRO A 656 -25.35 -11.06 13.36
C PRO A 656 -24.92 -12.46 13.79
N ARG A 657 -23.98 -12.58 14.76
CA ARG A 657 -23.61 -13.87 15.36
C ARG A 657 -24.81 -14.63 15.91
N LEU A 658 -25.85 -13.93 16.34
CA LEU A 658 -27.10 -14.54 16.78
C LEU A 658 -27.74 -15.43 15.70
N LEU A 659 -27.53 -15.12 14.42
CA LEU A 659 -28.10 -15.86 13.30
C LEU A 659 -27.25 -17.06 12.86
N ASN A 660 -26.10 -17.32 13.49
CA ASN A 660 -25.26 -18.47 13.20
C ASN A 660 -24.91 -19.25 14.48
N ALA A 661 -25.57 -20.39 14.66
CA ALA A 661 -25.41 -21.22 15.84
C ALA A 661 -23.95 -21.65 16.11
N GLY A 662 -23.16 -21.89 15.05
CA GLY A 662 -21.76 -22.27 15.18
C GLY A 662 -20.94 -21.12 15.76
N TRP A 663 -21.03 -19.93 15.16
CA TRP A 663 -20.31 -18.75 15.63
C TRP A 663 -20.71 -18.33 17.04
N LEU A 664 -21.98 -18.52 17.39
CA LEU A 664 -22.51 -18.17 18.69
C LEU A 664 -21.99 -19.11 19.79
N ILE A 665 -21.97 -20.42 19.56
CA ILE A 665 -21.57 -21.38 20.60
C ILE A 665 -20.04 -21.50 20.72
N GLU A 666 -19.28 -21.21 19.66
CA GLU A 666 -17.82 -21.24 19.71
C GLU A 666 -17.21 -20.16 20.62
N ASP A 667 -17.85 -18.99 20.74
CA ASP A 667 -17.31 -17.83 21.46
C ASP A 667 -18.03 -17.53 22.78
N PHE A 668 -19.22 -18.11 23.02
CA PHE A 668 -20.03 -17.82 24.21
C PHE A 668 -20.38 -19.09 24.99
N SER A 669 -20.13 -19.06 26.30
CA SER A 669 -20.39 -20.19 27.17
C SER A 669 -21.89 -20.43 27.39
N THR A 670 -22.33 -21.65 27.11
CA THR A 670 -23.69 -22.16 27.36
C THR A 670 -23.88 -22.66 28.80
N ALA A 671 -22.82 -22.60 29.61
CA ALA A 671 -22.84 -23.02 31.00
C ALA A 671 -23.49 -21.95 31.88
N ASN A 672 -24.41 -22.36 32.74
CA ASN A 672 -24.97 -21.48 33.76
C ASN A 672 -23.87 -21.18 34.80
N PRO A 673 -23.50 -19.90 35.03
CA PRO A 673 -22.42 -19.52 35.96
C PRO A 673 -22.59 -20.10 37.36
N ASN A 674 -23.83 -20.42 37.75
CA ASN A 674 -24.19 -20.89 39.09
C ASN A 674 -24.09 -22.42 39.26
N THR A 675 -23.78 -23.19 38.21
CA THR A 675 -23.73 -24.66 38.28
C THR A 675 -22.28 -25.14 38.19
N ARG A 676 -21.59 -25.26 39.34
CA ARG A 676 -20.24 -25.84 39.46
C ARG A 676 -20.24 -27.37 39.36
N GLN A 677 -20.85 -27.94 38.32
CA GLN A 677 -20.79 -29.37 38.09
C GLN A 677 -19.50 -29.71 37.31
N LEU A 678 -18.65 -30.57 37.88
CA LEU A 678 -17.46 -31.07 37.20
C LEU A 678 -17.91 -32.06 36.11
N LEU A 679 -18.04 -31.58 34.88
CA LEU A 679 -18.36 -32.40 33.70
C LEU A 679 -17.07 -32.93 33.08
N THR A 680 -17.11 -34.19 32.64
CA THR A 680 -16.07 -34.78 31.78
C THR A 680 -16.03 -34.09 30.41
N VAL A 681 -14.92 -34.24 29.67
CA VAL A 681 -14.77 -33.67 28.30
C VAL A 681 -15.88 -34.15 27.36
N GLN A 682 -16.25 -35.44 27.45
CA GLN A 682 -17.31 -36.01 26.62
C GLN A 682 -18.68 -35.43 26.98
N GLU A 683 -18.98 -35.22 28.26
CA GLU A 683 -20.23 -34.59 28.69
C GLU A 683 -20.32 -33.11 28.27
N LYS A 684 -19.21 -32.37 28.35
CA LYS A 684 -19.13 -30.99 27.82
C LYS A 684 -19.40 -30.96 26.32
N ARG A 685 -18.75 -31.85 25.55
CA ARG A 685 -18.98 -31.98 24.09
C ARG A 685 -20.43 -32.32 23.78
N ASN A 686 -21.02 -33.30 24.46
CA ASN A 686 -22.40 -33.70 24.25
C ASN A 686 -23.38 -32.54 24.56
N ARG A 687 -23.12 -31.78 25.63
CA ARG A 687 -23.93 -30.61 25.97
C ARG A 687 -23.82 -29.50 24.92
N ILE A 688 -22.60 -29.16 24.48
CA ILE A 688 -22.35 -28.19 23.42
C ILE A 688 -23.07 -28.61 22.12
N GLN A 689 -22.99 -29.90 21.76
CA GLN A 689 -23.67 -30.42 20.57
C GLN A 689 -25.20 -30.38 20.70
N ALA A 690 -25.75 -30.68 21.87
CA ALA A 690 -27.18 -30.60 22.13
C ALA A 690 -27.68 -29.15 22.02
N GLU A 691 -26.98 -28.19 22.63
CA GLU A 691 -27.31 -26.78 22.52
C GLU A 691 -27.20 -26.28 21.08
N LEU A 692 -26.13 -26.66 20.37
CA LEU A 692 -25.92 -26.33 18.96
C LEU A 692 -27.06 -26.82 18.09
N ARG A 693 -27.59 -28.00 18.38
CA ARG A 693 -28.76 -28.53 17.68
C ARG A 693 -30.01 -27.69 17.96
N GLN A 694 -30.27 -27.34 19.22
CA GLN A 694 -31.42 -26.52 19.59
C GLN A 694 -31.38 -25.13 18.93
N VAL A 695 -30.23 -24.45 18.98
CA VAL A 695 -30.06 -23.13 18.36
C VAL A 695 -30.22 -23.21 16.83
N ARG A 696 -29.66 -24.25 16.19
CA ARG A 696 -29.85 -24.47 14.74
C ARG A 696 -31.31 -24.71 14.37
N GLU A 697 -32.01 -25.55 15.13
CA GLU A 697 -33.43 -25.83 14.92
C GLU A 697 -34.25 -24.55 15.06
N PHE A 698 -33.98 -23.72 16.08
CA PHE A 698 -34.64 -22.43 16.27
C PHE A 698 -34.41 -21.46 15.09
N ILE A 699 -33.15 -21.28 14.67
CA ILE A 699 -32.81 -20.39 13.54
C ILE A 699 -33.47 -20.89 12.23
N SER A 700 -33.51 -22.21 12.01
CA SER A 700 -34.10 -22.80 10.81
C SER A 700 -35.61 -22.57 10.66
N GLN A 701 -36.32 -22.27 11.76
CA GLN A 701 -37.73 -21.89 11.74
C GLN A 701 -37.93 -20.45 11.25
N LYS A 702 -36.88 -19.61 11.33
CA LYS A 702 -36.93 -18.20 10.92
C LYS A 702 -36.38 -18.00 9.50
N PHE A 703 -35.25 -18.65 9.22
CA PHE A 703 -34.60 -18.65 7.91
C PHE A 703 -34.53 -20.09 7.39
N ALA A 704 -35.08 -20.33 6.20
CA ALA A 704 -35.01 -21.65 5.58
C ALA A 704 -33.54 -22.10 5.39
N PRO A 705 -33.22 -23.39 5.49
CA PRO A 705 -31.87 -23.89 5.26
C PRO A 705 -31.31 -23.45 3.90
N GLY A 706 -30.12 -22.84 3.89
CA GLY A 706 -29.50 -22.30 2.67
C GLY A 706 -30.06 -20.96 2.19
N ASN A 707 -30.88 -20.29 3.02
CA ASN A 707 -31.40 -18.94 2.77
C ASN A 707 -31.26 -18.02 4.01
N ASN A 708 -30.17 -18.18 4.75
CA ASN A 708 -29.80 -17.33 5.88
C ASN A 708 -28.74 -16.33 5.42
N PRO A 709 -28.83 -15.03 5.80
CA PRO A 709 -27.84 -14.02 5.39
C PRO A 709 -26.42 -14.28 5.91
N THR A 710 -26.23 -15.22 6.85
CA THR A 710 -24.91 -15.66 7.35
C THR A 710 -24.32 -16.85 6.59
N ASP A 711 -25.03 -17.42 5.61
CA ASP A 711 -24.62 -18.67 4.95
C ASP A 711 -23.33 -18.52 4.13
N TRP A 712 -23.05 -17.31 3.62
CA TRP A 712 -21.97 -17.05 2.67
C TRP A 712 -21.09 -15.88 3.11
N TYR A 713 -19.77 -16.07 3.04
CA TYR A 713 -18.78 -15.03 3.24
C TYR A 713 -17.88 -14.92 2.00
N ILE A 714 -17.38 -13.71 1.71
CA ILE A 714 -16.59 -13.46 0.50
C ILE A 714 -15.24 -12.88 0.85
N LEU A 715 -14.18 -13.55 0.40
CA LEU A 715 -12.81 -13.07 0.47
C LEU A 715 -12.34 -12.69 -0.93
N ALA A 716 -11.58 -11.61 -1.02
CA ALA A 716 -11.01 -11.11 -2.26
C ALA A 716 -9.53 -10.81 -2.09
N ALA A 717 -8.72 -11.29 -3.04
CA ALA A 717 -7.29 -11.01 -3.13
C ALA A 717 -6.99 -10.46 -4.53
N GLY A 718 -6.42 -9.27 -4.59
CA GLY A 718 -5.98 -8.61 -5.80
C GLY A 718 -4.50 -8.29 -5.74
N ASP A 719 -3.83 -8.35 -6.89
CA ASP A 719 -2.40 -8.04 -7.02
C ASP A 719 -2.16 -7.34 -8.37
N GLY A 720 -1.36 -6.28 -8.33
CA GLY A 720 -1.06 -5.42 -9.46
C GLY A 720 -0.26 -6.14 -10.55
N ASP A 721 -0.76 -6.10 -11.79
CA ASP A 721 -0.17 -6.87 -12.86
C ASP A 721 1.19 -6.32 -13.31
N GLY A 722 2.24 -7.09 -13.03
CA GLY A 722 3.57 -6.82 -13.56
C GLY A 722 4.29 -5.68 -12.86
N MET A 723 4.08 -5.51 -11.54
CA MET A 723 4.75 -4.46 -10.76
C MET A 723 6.27 -4.49 -10.84
N SER A 724 6.90 -5.67 -11.02
CA SER A 724 8.34 -5.75 -11.28
C SER A 724 8.75 -4.99 -12.54
N GLU A 725 7.92 -5.02 -13.59
CA GLU A 725 8.20 -4.33 -14.85
C GLU A 725 7.91 -2.83 -14.74
N TRP A 726 6.89 -2.44 -13.96
CA TRP A 726 6.64 -1.04 -13.62
C TRP A 726 7.80 -0.42 -12.86
N LEU A 727 8.36 -1.12 -11.87
CA LEU A 727 9.56 -0.67 -11.15
C LEU A 727 10.78 -0.54 -12.08
N LYS A 728 10.85 -1.30 -13.16
CA LYS A 728 11.92 -1.14 -14.18
C LYS A 728 11.62 0.00 -15.17
N GLY A 729 10.43 0.59 -15.12
CA GLY A 729 9.97 1.61 -16.06
C GLY A 729 9.60 1.08 -17.45
N LYS A 730 9.50 -0.24 -17.67
CA LYS A 730 9.24 -0.79 -19.02
C LYS A 730 7.88 -0.39 -19.62
N PRO A 731 6.80 -0.26 -18.81
CA PRO A 731 5.49 0.16 -19.32
C PRO A 731 5.35 1.68 -19.50
N LEU A 732 6.34 2.49 -19.09
CA LEU A 732 6.32 3.94 -19.27
C LEU A 732 6.26 4.30 -20.76
N GLU A 733 5.69 5.46 -21.03
CA GLU A 733 5.53 5.98 -22.39
C GLU A 733 6.84 6.57 -22.93
N ALA A 734 6.82 6.93 -24.22
CA ALA A 734 7.85 7.76 -24.81
C ALA A 734 7.96 9.13 -24.12
N TYR A 735 9.16 9.72 -24.08
CA TYR A 735 9.41 11.02 -23.45
C TYR A 735 8.48 12.13 -23.96
N GLU A 736 8.08 12.09 -25.23
CA GLU A 736 7.13 13.05 -25.81
C GLU A 736 5.81 13.16 -25.02
N ASN A 737 5.32 12.05 -24.46
CA ASN A 737 4.04 12.00 -23.74
C ASN A 737 4.11 12.65 -22.35
N TYR A 738 5.32 12.85 -21.83
CA TYR A 738 5.56 13.53 -20.55
C TYR A 738 5.91 15.02 -20.73
N LEU A 739 5.97 15.53 -21.96
CA LEU A 739 6.20 16.95 -22.19
C LEU A 739 4.89 17.74 -22.08
N PRO A 740 4.88 18.93 -21.46
CA PRO A 740 3.72 19.80 -21.51
C PRO A 740 3.54 20.36 -22.93
N GLU A 741 2.30 20.61 -23.32
CA GLU A 741 1.94 21.15 -24.64
C GLU A 741 2.63 22.50 -24.91
N ALA A 742 2.79 23.31 -23.85
CA ALA A 742 3.50 24.59 -23.93
C ALA A 742 4.98 24.45 -24.33
N LEU A 743 5.65 23.34 -24.02
CA LEU A 743 7.03 23.07 -24.44
C LEU A 743 7.08 22.62 -25.90
N ARG A 744 6.09 21.82 -26.34
CA ARG A 744 5.99 21.36 -27.74
C ARG A 744 5.92 22.54 -28.72
N ARG A 745 5.17 23.59 -28.35
CA ARG A 745 5.07 24.83 -29.15
C ARG A 745 6.36 25.67 -29.18
N LYS A 746 7.33 25.37 -28.32
CA LYS A 746 8.63 26.04 -28.28
C LYS A 746 9.74 25.26 -28.97
N LEU A 747 9.46 24.07 -29.50
CA LEU A 747 10.46 23.22 -30.18
C LEU A 747 11.13 23.93 -31.34
N ASP A 748 10.37 24.69 -32.14
CA ASP A 748 10.89 25.46 -33.28
C ASP A 748 11.88 26.57 -32.88
N ARG A 749 11.99 26.88 -31.58
CA ARG A 749 12.91 27.90 -31.05
C ARG A 749 14.26 27.32 -30.62
N LEU A 750 14.41 25.99 -30.65
CA LEU A 750 15.68 25.33 -30.36
C LEU A 750 16.64 25.52 -31.54
N PRO A 751 17.97 25.51 -31.30
CA PRO A 751 18.97 25.49 -32.37
C PRO A 751 18.68 24.39 -33.40
N GLU A 752 18.82 24.69 -34.69
CA GLU A 752 18.52 23.77 -35.79
C GLU A 752 19.26 22.42 -35.64
N ALA A 753 20.51 22.47 -35.18
CA ALA A 753 21.33 21.29 -34.91
C ALA A 753 20.71 20.34 -33.87
N LEU A 754 19.91 20.85 -32.92
CA LEU A 754 19.27 20.06 -31.86
C LEU A 754 17.92 19.48 -32.27
N TRP A 755 17.30 19.96 -33.35
CA TRP A 755 15.94 19.56 -33.71
C TRP A 755 15.82 18.05 -33.92
N GLN A 756 16.57 17.52 -34.89
CA GLN A 756 16.44 16.12 -35.29
C GLN A 756 16.87 15.17 -34.16
N PRO A 757 18.03 15.36 -33.50
CA PRO A 757 18.42 14.53 -32.35
C PRO A 757 17.40 14.58 -31.21
N PHE A 758 16.79 15.75 -30.94
CA PHE A 758 15.77 15.85 -29.90
C PHE A 758 14.49 15.11 -30.28
N GLN A 759 14.01 15.25 -31.52
CA GLN A 759 12.84 14.51 -32.01
C GLN A 759 13.03 12.99 -31.92
N ASP A 760 14.23 12.50 -32.22
CA ASP A 760 14.52 11.07 -32.13
C ASP A 760 14.67 10.60 -30.68
N PHE A 761 15.25 11.42 -29.79
CA PHE A 761 15.24 11.17 -28.34
C PHE A 761 13.81 11.10 -27.77
N LEU A 762 12.90 11.98 -28.21
CA LEU A 762 11.54 12.03 -27.68
C LEU A 762 10.70 10.78 -27.95
N LYS A 763 11.05 10.01 -28.99
CA LYS A 763 10.44 8.70 -29.31
C LYS A 763 10.91 7.59 -28.39
N LEU A 764 12.00 7.78 -27.65
CA LEU A 764 12.51 6.80 -26.70
C LEU A 764 11.59 6.71 -25.48
N LYS A 765 11.47 5.50 -24.92
CA LYS A 765 10.76 5.29 -23.67
C LYS A 765 11.42 6.04 -22.52
N LYS A 766 10.62 6.71 -21.71
CA LYS A 766 11.07 7.37 -20.49
C LYS A 766 11.67 6.34 -19.54
N ARG A 767 12.85 6.64 -18.99
CA ARG A 767 13.47 5.82 -17.96
C ARG A 767 12.88 6.09 -16.59
N MET A 768 12.97 5.07 -15.74
CA MET A 768 12.70 5.19 -14.32
C MET A 768 13.94 5.76 -13.62
N GLY A 769 13.79 6.87 -12.90
CA GLY A 769 14.83 7.42 -12.04
C GLY A 769 14.44 7.49 -10.57
N PRO A 770 15.36 7.98 -9.73
CA PRO A 770 15.18 8.05 -8.29
C PRO A 770 13.91 8.79 -7.86
N ALA A 771 13.64 9.97 -8.44
CA ALA A 771 12.48 10.77 -8.09
C ALA A 771 11.18 10.15 -8.61
N THR A 772 11.18 9.59 -9.82
CA THR A 772 10.03 8.85 -10.37
C THR A 772 9.73 7.59 -9.54
N HIS A 773 10.74 6.88 -9.01
CA HIS A 773 10.53 5.77 -8.09
C HIS A 773 9.90 6.19 -6.76
N SER A 774 10.40 7.27 -6.16
CA SER A 774 9.78 7.82 -4.94
C SER A 774 8.33 8.23 -5.19
N ALA A 775 8.05 8.87 -6.32
CA ALA A 775 6.70 9.25 -6.72
C ALA A 775 5.79 8.02 -6.95
N LEU A 776 6.31 6.92 -7.50
CA LEU A 776 5.57 5.67 -7.65
C LEU A 776 5.19 5.09 -6.28
N SER A 777 6.14 5.04 -5.34
CA SER A 777 5.80 4.59 -3.97
C SER A 777 4.77 5.50 -3.32
N ARG A 778 4.76 6.80 -3.65
CA ARG A 778 3.73 7.74 -3.16
C ARG A 778 2.37 7.48 -3.81
N ALA A 779 2.33 7.21 -5.11
CA ALA A 779 1.10 6.92 -5.84
C ALA A 779 0.38 5.69 -5.27
N LEU A 780 1.16 4.64 -4.99
CA LEU A 780 0.67 3.42 -4.34
C LEU A 780 0.03 3.69 -2.97
N LEU A 781 0.50 4.70 -2.22
CA LEU A 781 -0.09 5.06 -0.93
C LEU A 781 -1.46 5.74 -1.04
N ASP A 782 -1.67 6.61 -2.04
CA ASP A 782 -2.98 7.25 -2.20
C ASP A 782 -4.05 6.20 -2.52
N PHE A 783 -3.71 5.24 -3.38
CA PHE A 783 -4.57 4.10 -3.64
C PHE A 783 -4.78 3.25 -2.38
N SER A 784 -3.72 2.82 -1.71
CA SER A 784 -3.83 1.83 -0.63
C SER A 784 -4.34 2.38 0.71
N ASN A 785 -4.04 3.64 1.04
CA ASN A 785 -4.38 4.24 2.34
C ASN A 785 -5.61 5.15 2.32
N GLN A 786 -6.03 5.64 1.14
CA GLN A 786 -7.17 6.55 1.02
C GLN A 786 -8.28 5.94 0.18
N LEU A 787 -8.00 5.62 -1.09
CA LEU A 787 -9.03 5.17 -2.04
C LEU A 787 -9.58 3.77 -1.71
N VAL A 788 -8.73 2.76 -1.53
CA VAL A 788 -9.18 1.38 -1.22
C VAL A 788 -9.92 1.29 0.13
N PRO A 789 -9.46 1.94 1.22
CA PRO A 789 -10.22 1.97 2.47
C PRO A 789 -11.57 2.67 2.35
N TYR A 790 -11.64 3.78 1.61
CA TYR A 790 -12.91 4.46 1.33
C TYR A 790 -13.86 3.54 0.57
N LEU A 791 -13.41 2.97 -0.55
CA LEU A 791 -14.20 2.07 -1.36
C LEU A 791 -14.69 0.88 -0.55
N THR A 792 -13.79 0.21 0.18
CA THR A 792 -14.11 -1.06 0.84
C THR A 792 -14.97 -0.91 2.08
N GLU A 793 -14.84 0.20 2.83
CA GLU A 793 -15.37 0.29 4.19
C GLU A 793 -16.36 1.44 4.42
N GLU A 794 -16.44 2.40 3.48
CA GLU A 794 -17.44 3.49 3.49
C GLU A 794 -18.39 3.40 2.31
N ARG A 795 -17.86 3.30 1.08
CA ARG A 795 -18.70 3.12 -0.11
C ARG A 795 -19.35 1.75 -0.11
N TYR A 796 -18.72 0.71 0.43
CA TYR A 796 -19.26 -0.65 0.54
C TYR A 796 -19.23 -1.15 1.99
N ALA A 797 -20.05 -2.13 2.35
CA ALA A 797 -20.14 -2.69 3.70
C ALA A 797 -19.12 -3.83 3.93
N GLY A 798 -17.85 -3.60 3.57
CA GLY A 798 -16.76 -4.54 3.70
C GLY A 798 -15.76 -4.20 4.81
N ARG A 799 -14.67 -4.97 4.87
CA ARG A 799 -13.50 -4.70 5.69
C ARG A 799 -12.23 -4.93 4.88
N LEU A 800 -11.32 -3.96 4.91
CA LEU A 800 -9.99 -4.12 4.35
C LEU A 800 -9.09 -4.89 5.32
N ILE A 801 -8.51 -6.00 4.87
CA ILE A 801 -7.60 -6.84 5.65
C ILE A 801 -6.14 -6.46 5.38
N TYR A 802 -5.84 -6.07 4.14
CA TYR A 802 -4.55 -5.57 3.72
C TYR A 802 -4.71 -4.67 2.49
N GLY A 803 -4.04 -3.52 2.46
CA GLY A 803 -3.88 -2.66 1.30
C GLY A 803 -2.42 -2.18 1.23
N GLY A 804 -1.57 -2.93 0.54
CA GLY A 804 -0.11 -2.78 0.58
C GLY A 804 0.49 -2.21 -0.70
N GLY A 805 0.07 -1.01 -1.09
CA GLY A 805 0.38 -0.47 -2.41
C GLY A 805 -0.54 -1.07 -3.47
N ASP A 806 -0.07 -2.06 -4.23
CA ASP A 806 -0.85 -2.66 -5.33
C ASP A 806 -1.62 -3.93 -4.92
N ASP A 807 -1.24 -4.54 -3.81
CA ASP A 807 -1.90 -5.71 -3.24
C ASP A 807 -3.13 -5.31 -2.41
N VAL A 808 -4.25 -6.00 -2.63
CA VAL A 808 -5.51 -5.79 -1.92
C VAL A 808 -6.01 -7.11 -1.36
N LEU A 809 -6.28 -7.15 -0.06
CA LEU A 809 -6.95 -8.28 0.61
C LEU A 809 -8.15 -7.75 1.35
N ALA A 810 -9.34 -8.19 0.98
CA ALA A 810 -10.58 -7.67 1.54
C ALA A 810 -11.56 -8.77 1.92
N TYR A 811 -12.36 -8.47 2.93
CA TYR A 811 -13.56 -9.20 3.30
C TYR A 811 -14.78 -8.39 2.85
N THR A 812 -15.62 -8.99 2.01
CA THR A 812 -16.78 -8.35 1.41
C THR A 812 -18.01 -9.25 1.52
N ASN A 813 -19.11 -8.87 0.88
CA ASN A 813 -20.42 -9.49 1.05
C ASN A 813 -21.06 -9.85 -0.30
N LEU A 814 -22.02 -10.80 -0.26
CA LEU A 814 -22.67 -11.33 -1.44
C LEU A 814 -23.46 -10.29 -2.26
N TRP A 815 -23.94 -9.23 -1.61
CA TRP A 815 -24.78 -8.21 -2.23
C TRP A 815 -23.97 -7.17 -3.02
N GLU A 816 -22.71 -6.94 -2.64
CA GLU A 816 -21.95 -5.80 -3.15
C GLU A 816 -20.59 -6.16 -3.80
N TRP A 817 -20.10 -7.40 -3.63
CA TRP A 817 -18.75 -7.80 -4.06
C TRP A 817 -18.44 -7.50 -5.53
N ASP A 818 -19.43 -7.65 -6.42
CA ASP A 818 -19.29 -7.49 -7.86
C ASP A 818 -19.17 -6.01 -8.26
N SER A 819 -19.92 -5.13 -7.58
CA SER A 819 -19.83 -3.69 -7.74
C SER A 819 -18.54 -3.15 -7.13
N TRP A 820 -18.21 -3.57 -5.90
CA TRP A 820 -16.97 -3.24 -5.22
C TRP A 820 -15.73 -3.59 -6.07
N LEU A 821 -15.70 -4.81 -6.62
CA LEU A 821 -14.56 -5.29 -7.40
C LEU A 821 -14.35 -4.45 -8.67
N TRP A 822 -15.44 -4.07 -9.36
CA TRP A 822 -15.34 -3.24 -10.55
C TRP A 822 -14.86 -1.81 -10.24
N ASP A 823 -15.36 -1.23 -9.15
CA ASP A 823 -14.98 0.11 -8.69
C ASP A 823 -13.50 0.14 -8.32
N ILE A 824 -13.00 -0.86 -7.59
CA ILE A 824 -11.57 -1.00 -7.28
C ILE A 824 -10.74 -1.07 -8.56
N ARG A 825 -11.18 -1.82 -9.57
CA ARG A 825 -10.49 -1.88 -10.87
C ARG A 825 -10.51 -0.55 -11.61
N GLN A 826 -11.63 0.19 -11.61
CA GLN A 826 -11.67 1.52 -12.25
C GLN A 826 -10.74 2.50 -11.52
N CYS A 827 -10.79 2.47 -10.19
CA CYS A 827 -9.95 3.26 -9.31
C CYS A 827 -8.47 3.02 -9.59
N PHE A 828 -8.04 1.76 -9.63
CA PHE A 828 -6.64 1.41 -9.91
C PHE A 828 -6.15 1.98 -11.26
N LYS A 829 -7.03 2.00 -12.27
CA LYS A 829 -6.74 2.53 -13.61
C LYS A 829 -6.85 4.06 -13.74
N GLY A 830 -7.42 4.75 -12.76
CA GLY A 830 -7.82 6.15 -12.94
C GLY A 830 -8.89 6.34 -14.01
N ALA A 831 -9.74 5.33 -14.21
CA ALA A 831 -10.88 5.41 -15.12
C ALA A 831 -12.04 6.19 -14.50
N GLU A 832 -13.14 6.36 -15.24
CA GLU A 832 -14.36 6.99 -14.73
C GLU A 832 -14.89 6.25 -13.50
N ASP A 833 -15.28 7.01 -12.47
CA ASP A 833 -15.87 6.45 -11.26
C ASP A 833 -17.32 6.01 -11.51
N PRO A 834 -17.66 4.73 -11.35
CA PRO A 834 -19.01 4.22 -11.60
C PRO A 834 -20.12 4.84 -10.75
N LYS A 835 -19.77 5.49 -9.63
CA LYS A 835 -20.72 6.20 -8.73
C LYS A 835 -20.72 7.72 -8.89
N ASP A 836 -19.88 8.27 -9.77
CA ASP A 836 -19.72 9.73 -10.01
C ASP A 836 -19.44 10.54 -8.72
N GLU A 837 -18.77 9.93 -7.73
CA GLU A 837 -18.30 10.62 -6.52
C GLU A 837 -16.93 11.29 -6.76
N PHE A 838 -16.16 10.75 -7.71
CA PHE A 838 -14.85 11.25 -8.10
C PHE A 838 -14.81 11.70 -9.56
N THR A 839 -14.10 12.79 -9.82
CA THR A 839 -13.63 13.13 -11.16
C THR A 839 -12.34 12.37 -11.47
N ASN A 840 -12.10 12.06 -12.76
CA ASN A 840 -10.99 11.21 -13.21
C ASN A 840 -9.96 11.93 -14.11
N GLU A 841 -9.82 13.26 -14.00
CA GLU A 841 -8.93 14.06 -14.87
C GLU A 841 -7.48 13.59 -14.76
N GLY A 842 -6.82 13.37 -15.91
CA GLY A 842 -5.41 12.99 -15.96
C GLY A 842 -5.08 11.62 -15.35
N ASP A 843 -6.06 10.71 -15.24
CA ASP A 843 -5.96 9.43 -14.53
C ASP A 843 -5.79 9.57 -13.01
N TYR A 844 -6.13 10.72 -12.42
CA TYR A 844 -6.22 10.90 -10.97
C TYR A 844 -7.66 10.77 -10.52
N TRP A 845 -7.91 10.35 -9.28
CA TRP A 845 -9.25 10.46 -8.69
C TRP A 845 -9.31 11.64 -7.74
N ARG A 846 -10.24 12.56 -7.97
CA ARG A 846 -10.47 13.71 -7.09
C ARG A 846 -11.92 13.76 -6.66
N TRP A 847 -12.16 13.86 -5.36
CA TRP A 847 -13.49 14.04 -4.81
C TRP A 847 -14.18 15.24 -5.49
N LYS A 848 -15.38 15.01 -6.04
CA LYS A 848 -16.06 15.99 -6.89
C LYS A 848 -16.70 17.10 -6.08
N ASP A 849 -17.73 16.77 -5.30
CA ASP A 849 -18.52 17.73 -4.52
C ASP A 849 -19.09 17.10 -3.23
N GLY A 850 -19.55 17.92 -2.30
CA GLY A 850 -20.13 17.49 -1.02
C GLY A 850 -19.15 17.45 0.14
N LYS A 851 -19.55 16.86 1.27
CA LYS A 851 -18.68 16.74 2.45
C LYS A 851 -17.56 15.73 2.15
N LEU A 852 -16.32 16.22 2.14
CA LEU A 852 -15.13 15.38 1.98
C LEU A 852 -15.12 14.28 3.06
N PRO A 853 -15.02 12.99 2.69
CA PRO A 853 -14.83 11.89 3.63
C PRO A 853 -13.57 12.09 4.47
N GLU A 854 -13.62 11.69 5.75
CA GLU A 854 -12.57 12.00 6.74
C GLU A 854 -11.19 11.44 6.35
N ASN A 855 -11.14 10.33 5.62
CA ASN A 855 -9.89 9.67 5.21
C ASN A 855 -9.34 10.15 3.85
N LEU A 856 -10.02 11.06 3.14
CA LEU A 856 -9.64 11.52 1.82
C LEU A 856 -9.03 12.93 1.85
N SER A 857 -8.05 13.16 0.98
CA SER A 857 -7.51 14.49 0.71
C SER A 857 -8.34 15.21 -0.36
N GLU A 858 -8.46 16.54 -0.26
CA GLU A 858 -9.18 17.38 -1.24
C GLU A 858 -8.48 17.47 -2.61
N ARG A 859 -7.17 17.23 -2.63
CA ARG A 859 -6.37 17.21 -3.87
C ARG A 859 -6.69 15.98 -4.73
N PRO A 860 -6.37 16.03 -6.03
CA PRO A 860 -6.28 14.83 -6.85
C PRO A 860 -5.39 13.74 -6.20
N LEU A 861 -5.94 12.54 -6.05
CA LEU A 861 -5.29 11.36 -5.51
C LEU A 861 -4.72 10.53 -6.65
N PHE A 862 -3.49 10.07 -6.48
CA PHE A 862 -2.83 9.26 -7.49
C PHE A 862 -3.52 7.90 -7.64
N THR A 863 -3.62 7.45 -8.89
CA THR A 863 -3.92 6.06 -9.24
C THR A 863 -2.70 5.44 -9.95
N MET A 864 -2.81 4.20 -10.42
CA MET A 864 -1.74 3.59 -11.23
C MET A 864 -1.81 3.99 -12.71
N GLY A 865 -2.89 4.67 -13.13
CA GLY A 865 -3.06 5.15 -14.49
C GLY A 865 -3.62 4.12 -15.46
N ARG A 866 -4.12 4.59 -16.62
CA ARG A 866 -4.98 3.81 -17.54
C ARG A 866 -4.38 2.52 -18.11
N LYS A 867 -3.05 2.39 -18.09
CA LYS A 867 -2.31 1.22 -18.57
C LYS A 867 -2.09 0.15 -17.51
N ALA A 868 -2.19 0.51 -16.24
CA ALA A 868 -2.05 -0.45 -15.17
C ALA A 868 -3.26 -1.38 -15.14
N THR A 869 -3.05 -2.63 -14.79
CA THR A 869 -4.12 -3.61 -14.60
C THR A 869 -3.89 -4.35 -13.30
N ILE A 870 -4.96 -4.93 -12.77
CA ILE A 870 -4.95 -5.71 -11.55
C ILE A 870 -5.68 -7.01 -11.84
N SER A 871 -5.23 -8.11 -11.25
CA SER A 871 -5.90 -9.41 -11.34
C SER A 871 -6.46 -9.79 -9.96
N PHE A 872 -7.63 -10.43 -9.93
CA PHE A 872 -8.32 -10.77 -8.68
C PHE A 872 -8.71 -12.25 -8.59
N GLY A 873 -8.49 -12.82 -7.41
CA GLY A 873 -9.15 -14.03 -6.94
C GLY A 873 -10.28 -13.68 -5.98
N ILE A 874 -11.46 -14.23 -6.21
CA ILE A 874 -12.63 -14.12 -5.32
C ILE A 874 -12.99 -15.52 -4.84
N THR A 875 -13.13 -15.70 -3.53
CA THR A 875 -13.69 -16.91 -2.94
C THR A 875 -15.00 -16.58 -2.24
N ILE A 876 -16.09 -17.19 -2.70
CA ILE A 876 -17.40 -17.16 -2.06
C ILE A 876 -17.57 -18.49 -1.34
N ALA A 877 -17.42 -18.50 -0.02
CA ALA A 877 -17.40 -19.73 0.76
C ALA A 877 -18.64 -19.83 1.64
N HIS A 878 -19.21 -21.03 1.69
CA HIS A 878 -20.24 -21.35 2.67
C HIS A 878 -19.63 -21.30 4.08
N HIS A 879 -20.39 -20.86 5.07
CA HIS A 879 -19.91 -20.67 6.46
C HIS A 879 -19.38 -21.96 7.11
N SER A 880 -19.75 -23.13 6.59
CA SER A 880 -19.25 -24.44 7.06
C SER A 880 -17.89 -24.83 6.48
N VAL A 881 -17.38 -24.11 5.47
CA VAL A 881 -16.08 -24.40 4.86
C VAL A 881 -14.97 -23.84 5.74
N PRO A 882 -13.99 -24.66 6.16
CA PRO A 882 -12.85 -24.21 6.95
C PRO A 882 -12.12 -23.03 6.28
N MET A 883 -11.79 -22.01 7.07
CA MET A 883 -11.15 -20.79 6.56
C MET A 883 -9.83 -21.06 5.84
N ALA A 884 -9.03 -22.02 6.31
CA ALA A 884 -7.79 -22.41 5.65
C ALA A 884 -8.01 -22.86 4.19
N ILE A 885 -9.08 -23.64 3.94
CA ILE A 885 -9.46 -24.11 2.59
C ILE A 885 -9.94 -22.95 1.72
N ALA A 886 -10.73 -22.03 2.31
CA ALA A 886 -11.18 -20.83 1.61
C ALA A 886 -10.01 -19.92 1.20
N LEU A 887 -9.04 -19.75 2.10
CA LEU A 887 -7.84 -18.97 1.85
C LEU A 887 -6.94 -19.62 0.78
N GLU A 888 -6.73 -20.94 0.84
CA GLU A 888 -6.00 -21.67 -0.22
C GLU A 888 -6.65 -21.46 -1.60
N ASN A 889 -7.97 -21.60 -1.67
CA ASN A 889 -8.72 -21.34 -2.90
C ASN A 889 -8.67 -19.87 -3.36
N LEU A 890 -8.55 -18.92 -2.43
CA LEU A 890 -8.41 -17.51 -2.74
C LEU A 890 -7.13 -17.21 -3.50
N TRP A 891 -5.99 -17.66 -3.00
CA TRP A 891 -4.71 -17.45 -3.70
C TRP A 891 -4.61 -18.30 -4.96
N ASP A 892 -5.19 -19.50 -4.99
CA ASP A 892 -5.28 -20.28 -6.22
C ASP A 892 -6.17 -19.59 -7.28
N ALA A 893 -7.22 -18.89 -6.85
CA ALA A 893 -8.06 -18.09 -7.73
C ALA A 893 -7.30 -16.89 -8.29
N GLU A 894 -6.58 -16.16 -7.45
CA GLU A 894 -5.72 -15.03 -7.86
C GLU A 894 -4.65 -15.47 -8.87
N ASN A 895 -3.94 -16.55 -8.58
CA ASN A 895 -3.00 -17.18 -9.51
C ASN A 895 -3.68 -17.63 -10.82
N GLY A 896 -4.90 -18.16 -10.72
CA GLY A 896 -5.71 -18.56 -11.87
C GLY A 896 -6.09 -17.38 -12.76
N ALA A 897 -6.44 -16.24 -12.17
CA ALA A 897 -6.74 -15.01 -12.87
C ALA A 897 -5.51 -14.47 -13.62
N LYS A 898 -4.34 -14.43 -12.97
CA LYS A 898 -3.08 -14.02 -13.59
C LYS A 898 -2.67 -14.89 -14.78
N LYS A 899 -3.01 -16.18 -14.77
CA LYS A 899 -2.69 -17.13 -15.84
C LYS A 899 -3.70 -17.12 -17.01
N HIS A 900 -4.82 -16.39 -16.90
CA HIS A 900 -5.88 -16.42 -17.90
C HIS A 900 -5.47 -15.70 -19.20
N LYS A 901 -5.65 -16.38 -20.35
CA LYS A 901 -5.17 -15.97 -21.68
C LYS A 901 -6.31 -15.73 -22.67
N SER A 902 -6.13 -14.75 -23.55
CA SER A 902 -7.00 -14.49 -24.70
C SER A 902 -6.58 -15.26 -25.95
N ARG A 903 -7.54 -15.53 -26.84
CA ARG A 903 -7.39 -16.40 -28.02
C ARG A 903 -6.26 -15.99 -28.97
N ASP A 904 -6.15 -14.70 -29.28
CA ASP A 904 -5.26 -14.19 -30.35
C ASP A 904 -3.98 -13.52 -29.86
N SER A 905 -3.71 -13.53 -28.55
CA SER A 905 -2.51 -12.92 -28.00
C SER A 905 -1.60 -13.97 -27.40
N GLY A 906 -0.46 -14.25 -28.05
CA GLY A 906 0.64 -14.97 -27.41
C GLY A 906 1.25 -14.26 -26.19
N LYS A 907 0.65 -13.16 -25.68
CA LYS A 907 1.28 -12.24 -24.69
C LYS A 907 0.35 -11.45 -23.73
N LYS A 908 -1.00 -11.56 -23.71
CA LYS A 908 -1.84 -10.82 -22.73
C LYS A 908 -2.43 -11.72 -21.63
N ASP A 909 -1.55 -12.29 -20.83
CA ASP A 909 -1.90 -12.88 -19.54
C ASP A 909 -2.40 -11.77 -18.60
N LYS A 910 -3.15 -12.11 -17.54
CA LYS A 910 -3.61 -11.18 -16.47
C LYS A 910 -4.78 -10.23 -16.84
N ASN A 911 -5.05 -9.19 -16.04
CA ASN A 911 -6.25 -8.34 -16.12
C ASN A 911 -7.55 -9.15 -16.10
N ALA A 912 -7.62 -10.10 -15.17
CA ALA A 912 -8.70 -11.06 -15.09
C ALA A 912 -9.21 -11.21 -13.65
N VAL A 913 -10.39 -11.79 -13.54
CA VAL A 913 -10.95 -12.25 -12.28
C VAL A 913 -11.22 -13.75 -12.36
N GLN A 914 -10.91 -14.47 -11.29
CA GLN A 914 -11.41 -15.82 -11.07
C GLN A 914 -12.26 -15.85 -9.80
N VAL A 915 -13.47 -16.36 -9.93
CA VAL A 915 -14.41 -16.55 -8.82
C VAL A 915 -14.51 -18.04 -8.53
N ARG A 916 -14.37 -18.41 -7.26
CA ARG A 916 -14.61 -19.77 -6.76
C ARG A 916 -15.72 -19.77 -5.73
N VAL A 917 -16.79 -20.54 -5.98
CA VAL A 917 -17.84 -20.79 -5.00
C VAL A 917 -17.56 -22.12 -4.32
N LEU A 918 -17.37 -22.12 -3.00
CA LEU A 918 -17.09 -23.31 -2.20
C LEU A 918 -18.35 -23.73 -1.45
N TYR A 919 -18.95 -24.82 -1.88
CA TYR A 919 -20.16 -25.36 -1.26
C TYR A 919 -19.81 -26.22 -0.04
N GLY A 920 -20.71 -26.28 0.95
CA GLY A 920 -20.52 -27.08 2.16
C GLY A 920 -20.41 -28.59 1.92
N ASN A 921 -20.83 -29.09 0.75
CA ASN A 921 -20.70 -30.48 0.34
C ASN A 921 -19.35 -30.80 -0.36
N GLY A 922 -18.45 -29.83 -0.46
CA GLY A 922 -17.14 -29.97 -1.11
C GLY A 922 -17.10 -29.64 -2.60
N ASN A 923 -18.24 -29.35 -3.25
CA ASN A 923 -18.25 -28.91 -4.64
C ASN A 923 -17.61 -27.53 -4.78
N ILE A 924 -16.97 -27.29 -5.93
CA ILE A 924 -16.38 -25.99 -6.28
C ILE A 924 -16.85 -25.57 -7.67
N LEU A 925 -17.56 -24.44 -7.75
CA LEU A 925 -17.80 -23.76 -9.03
C LEU A 925 -16.65 -22.78 -9.27
N LYS A 926 -16.02 -22.86 -10.44
CA LYS A 926 -14.88 -22.01 -10.82
C LYS A 926 -15.17 -21.28 -12.13
N ALA A 927 -15.18 -19.95 -12.09
CA ALA A 927 -15.43 -19.11 -13.26
C ALA A 927 -14.30 -18.09 -13.43
N THR A 928 -13.75 -17.96 -14.63
CA THR A 928 -12.64 -17.04 -14.95
C THR A 928 -12.99 -16.18 -16.15
N ALA A 929 -12.74 -14.88 -16.10
CA ALA A 929 -12.94 -13.97 -17.22
C ALA A 929 -12.01 -12.76 -17.15
N LYS A 930 -11.80 -12.08 -18.27
CA LYS A 930 -11.23 -10.72 -18.28
C LYS A 930 -12.21 -9.73 -17.64
N PHE A 931 -11.68 -8.66 -17.04
CA PHE A 931 -12.50 -7.67 -16.32
C PHE A 931 -13.62 -7.03 -17.15
N ASP A 932 -13.37 -6.75 -18.44
CA ASP A 932 -14.39 -6.14 -19.28
C ASP A 932 -15.58 -7.10 -19.53
N VAL A 933 -15.31 -8.41 -19.61
CA VAL A 933 -16.35 -9.46 -19.69
C VAL A 933 -17.05 -9.67 -18.35
N PHE A 934 -16.32 -9.57 -17.24
CA PHE A 934 -16.91 -9.53 -15.92
C PHE A 934 -17.90 -8.36 -15.75
N ASN A 935 -17.61 -7.18 -16.31
CA ASN A 935 -18.56 -6.07 -16.31
C ASN A 935 -19.83 -6.40 -17.13
N GLN A 936 -19.70 -7.00 -18.30
CA GLN A 936 -20.85 -7.47 -19.10
C GLN A 936 -21.70 -8.47 -18.31
N TRP A 937 -21.07 -9.38 -17.56
CA TRP A 937 -21.77 -10.29 -16.65
C TRP A 937 -22.51 -9.56 -15.53
N ARG A 938 -21.91 -8.51 -14.94
CA ARG A 938 -22.57 -7.69 -13.92
C ARG A 938 -23.77 -6.94 -14.49
N GLU A 939 -23.69 -6.44 -15.72
CA GLU A 939 -24.80 -5.78 -16.41
C GLU A 939 -26.02 -6.72 -16.58
N LEU A 940 -25.79 -8.03 -16.77
CA LEU A 940 -26.85 -9.04 -16.77
C LEU A 940 -27.53 -9.20 -15.40
N LEU A 941 -26.77 -9.14 -14.31
CA LEU A 941 -27.32 -9.25 -12.95
C LEU A 941 -28.18 -8.04 -12.56
N ASN A 942 -27.91 -6.88 -13.16
CA ASN A 942 -28.60 -5.63 -12.86
C ASN A 942 -29.92 -5.46 -13.61
N ILE A 943 -30.32 -6.43 -14.44
CA ILE A 943 -31.60 -6.39 -15.16
C ILE A 943 -32.73 -6.70 -14.16
N GLY A 944 -33.59 -5.71 -13.93
CA GLY A 944 -34.69 -5.81 -12.97
C GLY A 944 -35.65 -6.97 -13.26
N GLY A 945 -36.00 -7.74 -12.23
CA GLY A 945 -37.01 -8.80 -12.31
C GLY A 945 -36.59 -10.04 -13.10
N VAL A 946 -35.31 -10.21 -13.42
CA VAL A 946 -34.78 -11.45 -14.00
C VAL A 946 -34.45 -12.44 -12.87
N GLU A 947 -35.01 -13.64 -12.93
CA GLU A 947 -34.84 -14.66 -11.88
C GLU A 947 -33.64 -15.59 -12.14
N SER A 948 -33.13 -16.26 -11.10
CA SER A 948 -31.99 -17.19 -11.25
C SER A 948 -32.25 -18.32 -12.26
N ALA A 949 -33.50 -18.76 -12.39
CA ALA A 949 -33.91 -19.83 -13.29
C ALA A 949 -33.57 -19.55 -14.77
N ILE A 950 -33.59 -18.30 -15.22
CA ILE A 950 -33.24 -17.98 -16.61
C ILE A 950 -31.76 -18.30 -16.89
N PHE A 951 -30.88 -18.04 -15.93
CA PHE A 951 -29.45 -18.26 -16.06
C PHE A 951 -29.10 -19.74 -15.96
N GLU A 952 -29.84 -20.52 -15.16
CA GLU A 952 -29.74 -21.98 -15.12
C GLU A 952 -30.10 -22.60 -16.47
N GLN A 953 -31.24 -22.20 -17.03
CA GLN A 953 -31.68 -22.64 -18.35
C GLN A 953 -30.70 -22.21 -19.46
N ALA A 954 -30.12 -21.01 -19.35
CA ALA A 954 -29.10 -20.53 -20.29
C ALA A 954 -27.84 -21.40 -20.19
N ALA A 955 -27.37 -21.71 -18.97
CA ALA A 955 -26.18 -22.53 -18.76
C ALA A 955 -26.37 -23.96 -19.30
N GLU A 956 -27.55 -24.53 -19.11
CA GLU A 956 -27.90 -25.86 -19.61
C GLU A 956 -27.92 -25.90 -21.14
N ILE A 957 -28.67 -25.00 -21.79
CA ILE A 957 -28.79 -24.98 -23.24
C ILE A 957 -27.46 -24.70 -23.93
N TRP A 958 -26.70 -23.74 -23.44
CA TRP A 958 -25.38 -23.47 -24.02
C TRP A 958 -24.42 -24.65 -23.83
N GLY A 959 -24.62 -25.46 -22.79
CA GLY A 959 -23.85 -26.67 -22.56
C GLY A 959 -24.20 -27.82 -23.49
N GLU A 960 -25.48 -28.05 -23.74
CA GLU A 960 -25.95 -29.08 -24.68
C GLU A 960 -25.70 -28.69 -26.14
N HIS A 961 -25.77 -27.38 -26.42
CA HIS A 961 -25.71 -26.84 -27.77
C HIS A 961 -24.81 -25.60 -27.85
N PRO A 962 -23.48 -25.78 -27.81
CA PRO A 962 -22.53 -24.68 -27.91
C PRO A 962 -22.59 -24.01 -29.29
N ALA A 963 -22.48 -22.67 -29.33
CA ALA A 963 -22.34 -21.94 -30.59
C ALA A 963 -21.06 -22.40 -31.31
N PRO A 964 -21.15 -22.94 -32.54
CA PRO A 964 -19.98 -23.45 -33.25
C PRO A 964 -19.04 -22.32 -33.70
N VAL A 965 -19.58 -21.12 -33.94
CA VAL A 965 -18.86 -19.93 -34.43
C VAL A 965 -19.44 -18.66 -33.78
N VAL A 966 -18.71 -17.54 -33.86
CA VAL A 966 -19.12 -16.26 -33.25
C VAL A 966 -20.45 -15.78 -33.82
N GLU A 967 -20.65 -15.95 -35.12
CA GLU A 967 -21.83 -15.53 -35.86
C GLU A 967 -23.09 -16.26 -35.39
N ALA A 968 -22.94 -17.45 -34.81
CA ALA A 968 -24.04 -18.22 -34.24
C ALA A 968 -24.50 -17.68 -32.87
N ILE A 969 -23.69 -16.90 -32.16
CA ILE A 969 -24.05 -16.42 -30.82
C ILE A 969 -25.34 -15.59 -30.85
N SER A 970 -25.46 -14.66 -31.79
CA SER A 970 -26.64 -13.78 -31.88
C SER A 970 -27.94 -14.53 -32.19
N PRO A 971 -28.04 -15.35 -33.27
CA PRO A 971 -29.25 -16.12 -33.55
C PRO A 971 -29.67 -17.06 -32.41
N TRP A 972 -28.71 -17.67 -31.72
CA TRP A 972 -28.98 -18.57 -30.60
C TRP A 972 -29.49 -17.82 -29.36
N THR A 973 -28.93 -16.66 -29.04
CA THR A 973 -29.41 -15.82 -27.95
C THR A 973 -30.83 -15.31 -28.22
N VAL A 974 -31.13 -14.89 -29.45
CA VAL A 974 -32.49 -14.49 -29.88
C VAL A 974 -33.48 -15.66 -29.73
N ALA A 975 -33.10 -16.84 -30.23
CA ALA A 975 -33.93 -18.04 -30.13
C ALA A 975 -34.14 -18.48 -28.68
N PHE A 976 -33.13 -18.32 -27.82
CA PHE A 976 -33.25 -18.59 -26.39
C PHE A 976 -34.25 -17.64 -25.74
N CYS A 977 -34.07 -16.32 -25.87
CA CYS A 977 -34.90 -15.32 -25.20
C CYS A 977 -36.36 -15.35 -25.67
N SER A 978 -36.60 -15.51 -26.98
CA SER A 978 -37.97 -15.54 -27.54
C SER A 978 -38.85 -16.69 -27.05
N ARG A 979 -38.25 -17.75 -26.48
CA ARG A 979 -38.95 -18.96 -26.01
C ARG A 979 -39.12 -18.98 -24.49
N ARG A 980 -38.99 -17.84 -23.80
CA ARG A 980 -38.98 -17.78 -22.33
C ARG A 980 -40.18 -17.02 -21.82
N GLU A 981 -40.97 -17.70 -20.99
CA GLU A 981 -42.12 -17.10 -20.30
C GLU A 981 -41.70 -15.91 -19.42
N ALA A 982 -40.47 -15.89 -18.89
CA ALA A 982 -39.93 -14.79 -18.09
C ALA A 982 -39.88 -13.42 -18.81
N PHE A 983 -39.96 -13.41 -20.14
CA PHE A 983 -39.94 -12.20 -20.98
C PHE A 983 -41.27 -11.94 -21.68
N LYS A 984 -42.30 -12.76 -21.42
CA LYS A 984 -43.60 -12.63 -22.05
C LYS A 984 -44.25 -11.30 -21.64
N ASN A 985 -44.69 -10.52 -22.63
CA ASN A 985 -45.27 -9.19 -22.47
C ASN A 985 -44.31 -8.11 -21.95
N ASP A 986 -42.99 -8.32 -22.02
CA ASP A 986 -41.97 -7.32 -21.65
C ASP A 986 -40.84 -7.30 -22.70
N GLU A 987 -41.18 -6.83 -23.91
CA GLU A 987 -40.24 -6.73 -25.04
C GLU A 987 -38.98 -5.91 -24.73
N PRO A 988 -39.04 -4.76 -24.00
CA PRO A 988 -37.84 -4.00 -23.65
C PRO A 988 -36.87 -4.81 -22.79
N LYS A 989 -37.38 -5.53 -21.76
CA LYS A 989 -36.55 -6.39 -20.91
C LYS A 989 -35.99 -7.58 -21.66
N GLN A 990 -36.78 -8.18 -22.56
CA GLN A 990 -36.33 -9.25 -23.43
C GLN A 990 -35.13 -8.80 -24.27
N GLN A 991 -35.25 -7.64 -24.91
CA GLN A 991 -34.23 -7.07 -25.78
C GLN A 991 -32.97 -6.71 -24.98
N ASP A 992 -33.13 -6.08 -23.81
CA ASP A 992 -32.01 -5.73 -22.93
C ASP A 992 -31.24 -6.97 -22.46
N PHE A 993 -31.94 -8.02 -22.03
CA PHE A 993 -31.30 -9.30 -21.65
C PHE A 993 -30.63 -9.98 -22.85
N GLN A 994 -31.28 -9.99 -24.01
CA GLN A 994 -30.74 -10.57 -25.24
C GLN A 994 -29.43 -9.90 -25.64
N ASP A 995 -29.40 -8.56 -25.69
CA ASP A 995 -28.24 -7.80 -26.14
C ASP A 995 -27.05 -7.95 -25.18
N LYS A 996 -27.32 -7.90 -23.87
CA LYS A 996 -26.30 -8.10 -22.84
C LYS A 996 -25.78 -9.54 -22.83
N LEU A 997 -26.65 -10.54 -23.00
CA LEU A 997 -26.23 -11.95 -23.03
C LEU A 997 -25.39 -12.25 -24.27
N GLN A 998 -25.78 -11.69 -25.42
CA GLN A 998 -25.00 -11.77 -26.66
C GLN A 998 -23.61 -11.15 -26.48
N ALA A 999 -23.54 -9.92 -25.93
CA ALA A 999 -22.28 -9.23 -25.69
C ALA A 999 -21.37 -10.02 -24.75
N PHE A 1000 -21.92 -10.53 -23.65
CA PHE A 1000 -21.21 -11.33 -22.67
C PHE A 1000 -20.61 -12.62 -23.26
N ILE A 1001 -21.41 -13.41 -24.00
CA ILE A 1001 -20.94 -14.66 -24.60
C ILE A 1001 -19.88 -14.38 -25.68
N ALA A 1002 -20.09 -13.36 -26.51
CA ALA A 1002 -19.11 -12.94 -27.51
C ALA A 1002 -17.79 -12.48 -26.86
N GLY A 1003 -17.88 -11.75 -25.74
CA GLY A 1003 -16.74 -11.33 -24.94
C GLY A 1003 -15.94 -12.52 -24.40
N LEU A 1004 -16.60 -13.52 -23.80
CA LEU A 1004 -15.95 -14.76 -23.35
C LEU A 1004 -15.29 -15.50 -24.52
N TYR A 1005 -15.98 -15.61 -25.65
CA TYR A 1005 -15.47 -16.30 -26.83
C TYR A 1005 -14.19 -15.65 -27.38
N GLN A 1006 -14.09 -14.32 -27.35
CA GLN A 1006 -12.89 -13.58 -27.80
C GLN A 1006 -11.74 -13.64 -26.77
N THR A 1007 -12.08 -13.60 -25.49
CA THR A 1007 -11.09 -13.38 -24.42
C THR A 1007 -10.65 -14.64 -23.68
N THR A 1008 -11.20 -15.81 -24.03
CA THR A 1008 -10.89 -17.11 -23.43
C THR A 1008 -10.33 -18.09 -24.47
N GLU A 1009 -9.35 -18.92 -24.07
CA GLU A 1009 -8.81 -20.00 -24.90
C GLU A 1009 -9.91 -20.99 -25.34
N THR A 1010 -9.86 -21.45 -26.60
CA THR A 1010 -10.90 -22.29 -27.23
C THR A 1010 -11.30 -23.52 -26.40
N LYS A 1011 -10.34 -24.20 -25.77
CA LYS A 1011 -10.60 -25.38 -24.92
C LYS A 1011 -11.38 -25.07 -23.63
N HIS A 1012 -11.45 -23.81 -23.20
CA HIS A 1012 -12.09 -23.40 -21.95
C HIS A 1012 -13.38 -22.59 -22.17
N GLN A 1013 -13.63 -22.07 -23.37
CA GLN A 1013 -14.77 -21.19 -23.69
C GLN A 1013 -16.12 -21.73 -23.22
N LEU A 1014 -16.46 -22.96 -23.61
CA LEU A 1014 -17.74 -23.57 -23.25
C LEU A 1014 -17.91 -23.71 -21.74
N ALA A 1015 -16.85 -24.16 -21.06
CA ALA A 1015 -16.86 -24.30 -19.61
C ALA A 1015 -17.06 -22.94 -18.93
N GLU A 1016 -16.37 -21.89 -19.38
CA GLU A 1016 -16.50 -20.56 -18.78
C GLU A 1016 -17.88 -19.94 -19.02
N ILE A 1017 -18.49 -20.11 -20.20
CA ILE A 1017 -19.88 -19.67 -20.45
C ILE A 1017 -20.82 -20.32 -19.43
N GLN A 1018 -20.75 -21.64 -19.27
CA GLN A 1018 -21.58 -22.35 -18.29
C GLN A 1018 -21.29 -21.90 -16.85
N ASN A 1019 -20.01 -21.76 -16.48
CA ASN A 1019 -19.62 -21.47 -15.12
C ASN A 1019 -20.07 -20.07 -14.68
N TRP A 1020 -19.95 -19.07 -15.55
CA TRP A 1020 -20.43 -17.71 -15.26
C TRP A 1020 -21.95 -17.59 -15.24
N LEU A 1021 -22.67 -18.33 -16.10
CA LEU A 1021 -24.14 -18.38 -16.04
C LEU A 1021 -24.62 -19.10 -14.76
N LYS A 1022 -23.97 -20.20 -14.36
CA LYS A 1022 -24.21 -20.85 -13.07
C LYS A 1022 -23.90 -19.92 -11.90
N LEU A 1023 -22.83 -19.12 -12.00
CA LEU A 1023 -22.50 -18.12 -11.00
C LEU A 1023 -23.56 -17.02 -10.92
N ALA A 1024 -24.10 -16.56 -12.05
CA ALA A 1024 -25.20 -15.59 -12.06
C ALA A 1024 -26.44 -16.11 -11.34
N ALA A 1025 -26.83 -17.34 -11.67
CA ALA A 1025 -27.94 -18.02 -11.00
C ALA A 1025 -27.70 -18.13 -9.49
N PHE A 1026 -26.50 -18.57 -9.10
CA PHE A 1026 -26.10 -18.67 -7.69
C PHE A 1026 -26.20 -17.32 -6.98
N VAL A 1027 -25.65 -16.25 -7.55
CA VAL A 1027 -25.63 -14.92 -6.94
C VAL A 1027 -27.06 -14.38 -6.77
N LEU A 1028 -27.90 -14.43 -7.81
CA LEU A 1028 -29.28 -13.93 -7.74
C LEU A 1028 -30.12 -14.71 -6.72
N ARG A 1029 -29.97 -16.04 -6.69
CA ARG A 1029 -30.71 -16.90 -5.77
C ARG A 1029 -30.38 -16.57 -4.31
N ASN A 1030 -29.08 -16.46 -3.99
CA ASN A 1030 -28.63 -16.29 -2.61
C ASN A 1030 -28.67 -14.82 -2.13
N ARG A 1031 -28.78 -13.84 -3.05
CA ARG A 1031 -29.08 -12.43 -2.69
C ARG A 1031 -30.51 -12.24 -2.18
N ASN A 1032 -31.43 -13.16 -2.52
CA ASN A 1032 -32.84 -13.08 -2.19
C ASN A 1032 -33.19 -13.82 -0.89
N ILE A 1033 -33.01 -13.15 0.25
CA ILE A 1033 -33.40 -13.68 1.57
C ILE A 1033 -34.93 -13.66 1.71
N LYS A 1034 -35.53 -14.83 1.90
CA LYS A 1034 -36.98 -14.95 2.15
C LYS A 1034 -37.24 -14.75 3.65
N ILE A 1035 -38.20 -13.89 3.94
CA ILE A 1035 -38.49 -13.41 5.30
C ILE A 1035 -39.80 -14.02 5.78
N GLY A 1036 -39.84 -14.41 7.06
CA GLY A 1036 -41.05 -14.96 7.67
C GLY A 1036 -41.32 -16.40 7.26
N GLY A 1037 -40.33 -17.29 7.45
CA GLY A 1037 -40.37 -18.72 7.12
C GLY A 1037 -41.77 -19.26 6.85
N ASN A 1038 -42.16 -19.30 5.57
CA ASN A 1038 -43.48 -19.77 5.17
C ASN A 1038 -43.33 -21.09 4.44
N SER A 1039 -44.10 -22.06 4.93
CA SER A 1039 -44.76 -23.14 4.17
C SER A 1039 -43.89 -24.04 3.27
#